data_AF-A0A946JDR7-F1
#
_entry.id   AF-A0A946JDR7-F1
#
_cell.length_a   1.000
_cell.length_b   1.000
_cell.length_c   1.000
_cell.angle_alpha   90.00
_cell.angle_beta   90.00
_cell.angle_gamma   90.00
#
_symmetry.space_group_name_H-M   'P 1'
#
loop_
_entity.id
_entity.type
_entity.pdbx_description
1 polymer ?
#
loop_
_entity_poly.entity_id
_entity_poly.type
_entity_poly.pdbx_seq_one_letter_code
_entity_poly.pdbx_strand_id
1 'polypeptide(L)'
;MKKLLLFLFCIPFLGITQSSHTINTAGMTFSPNNLTINIGDTVNWVNTGGFHNVNATLSTFPLNPEGFGNSVGSGWTFTHVFLLSGTYNYQCDPHIPGMTGVIVVNSQPTSDLFISEYGEGSGYNKYIEIYNPTATSVDLSDYQIWKVTNGGSWPEYTLNLSGNLADGDVYIIYHISSNIDPIISSAGDIAWSQASWNGDDAVGLAKNGVLIDVIGEDGPDPGNGWDVAGITDATKDHTLVRKCSVTGGNTNWIVSAGTDALNSEWVVLSQNDWSNIGQHTPPCQSAPVYGCTDSNSINYNSLATIDDGSCIYPVYGCTDTSAINYSPNANTDDGSCCFVSGCTDSLASNYNSAACYDDGSCLISVNGCTDSSAANYNPNANTDDGSCCFVSGCTDSLAFNYNSAACYDDGTCINPVFGCMNTNAMNFDSTANTDDGSCILLVDKEDLFFSEYGEGSSNNKYLEIYNSTSNPVNLSSYALTRVSNAPTTVGVYEYWVDFDPTAVILANDVYIIAHASADSIILSQADMTYSSLSNGDDGFALVYGVEPSTPVLSNEYIILDYVGDFNGDPGFGWDVAGVSEATKDHVLVRKCDINIGNTNWSSSAGTDSLNSEWTVLFNEDWSDIGQHTNPCTSLDIYGCTDSTALNYNPSATIDDSSCTYPVPGCMDATAFNYNPLATVSDSSCVATLMGCLDP
;
A
#
# COMPACT_ATOMS: atom_id res chain seq x y z
N MET A 1 82.81 -32.89 -0.04
CA MET A 1 82.75 -31.53 0.53
C MET A 1 82.14 -30.62 -0.53
N LYS A 2 80.85 -30.25 -0.42
CA LYS A 2 80.12 -29.51 -1.47
C LYS A 2 79.67 -28.15 -0.94
N LYS A 3 80.16 -27.07 -1.54
CA LYS A 3 79.55 -25.72 -1.49
C LYS A 3 78.75 -25.55 -2.79
N LEU A 4 77.46 -25.30 -2.66
CA LEU A 4 76.50 -25.25 -3.77
C LEU A 4 76.33 -23.80 -4.22
N LEU A 5 76.62 -23.56 -5.50
CA LEU A 5 76.39 -22.31 -6.23
C LEU A 5 74.87 -22.08 -6.33
N LEU A 6 74.39 -20.94 -5.84
CA LEU A 6 73.03 -20.48 -6.03
C LEU A 6 72.97 -19.66 -7.34
N PHE A 7 72.27 -20.18 -8.34
CA PHE A 7 71.95 -19.44 -9.57
C PHE A 7 70.82 -18.43 -9.24
N LEU A 8 71.12 -17.14 -9.40
CA LEU A 8 70.15 -16.06 -9.30
C LEU A 8 69.25 -16.10 -10.55
N PHE A 9 68.02 -16.58 -10.41
CA PHE A 9 67.00 -16.40 -11.44
C PHE A 9 66.52 -14.94 -11.38
N CYS A 10 66.93 -14.14 -12.37
CA CYS A 10 66.36 -12.83 -12.62
C CYS A 10 64.96 -13.06 -13.24
N ILE A 11 63.93 -13.00 -12.39
CA ILE A 11 62.55 -12.82 -12.84
C ILE A 11 62.47 -11.39 -13.38
N PRO A 12 61.95 -11.14 -14.59
CA PRO A 12 61.67 -9.77 -15.00
C PRO A 12 60.56 -9.27 -14.09
N PHE A 13 60.89 -8.38 -13.15
CA PHE A 13 59.89 -7.49 -12.60
C PHE A 13 59.29 -6.78 -13.82
N LEU A 14 58.00 -7.03 -14.11
CA LEU A 14 57.24 -6.13 -14.96
C LEU A 14 57.46 -4.75 -14.35
N GLY A 15 58.21 -3.91 -15.05
CA GLY A 15 58.54 -2.57 -14.59
C GLY A 15 57.24 -1.81 -14.44
N ILE A 16 56.76 -1.67 -13.21
CA ILE A 16 55.71 -0.72 -12.86
C ILE A 16 56.28 0.63 -13.26
N THR A 17 55.70 1.28 -14.26
CA THR A 17 56.08 2.63 -14.63
C THR A 17 55.54 3.58 -13.58
N GLN A 18 56.27 3.69 -12.45
CA GLN A 18 55.97 4.66 -11.41
C GLN A 18 56.07 6.06 -12.02
N SER A 19 54.94 6.74 -12.13
CA SER A 19 54.88 8.07 -12.70
C SER A 19 55.00 9.11 -11.60
N SER A 20 55.70 10.20 -11.90
CA SER A 20 55.86 11.31 -10.98
C SER A 20 55.06 12.51 -11.49
N HIS A 21 54.16 13.00 -10.65
CA HIS A 21 53.26 14.11 -10.94
C HIS A 21 53.67 15.33 -10.13
N THR A 22 53.39 16.53 -10.64
CA THR A 22 53.71 17.79 -9.97
C THR A 22 52.47 18.66 -9.81
N ILE A 23 52.26 19.16 -8.60
CA ILE A 23 51.22 20.14 -8.24
C ILE A 23 51.93 21.41 -7.78
N ASN A 24 51.68 22.52 -8.47
CA ASN A 24 52.23 23.82 -8.08
C ASN A 24 51.30 24.52 -7.09
N THR A 25 51.89 25.09 -6.04
CA THR A 25 51.20 25.83 -4.99
C THR A 25 51.61 27.29 -5.08
N ALA A 26 50.66 28.18 -5.38
CA ALA A 26 50.85 29.63 -5.45
C ALA A 26 49.51 30.36 -5.32
N GLY A 27 49.54 31.61 -4.81
CA GLY A 27 48.33 32.42 -4.66
C GLY A 27 47.34 31.77 -3.70
N MET A 28 46.13 31.46 -4.16
CA MET A 28 45.09 30.76 -3.38
C MET A 28 44.76 29.39 -3.99
N THR A 29 45.69 28.76 -4.72
CA THR A 29 45.37 27.59 -5.55
C THR A 29 46.46 26.51 -5.55
N PHE A 30 46.02 25.25 -5.62
CA PHE A 30 46.82 24.11 -6.08
C PHE A 30 46.61 23.93 -7.59
N SER A 31 47.65 23.67 -8.37
CA SER A 31 47.57 23.53 -9.83
C SER A 31 48.37 22.33 -10.36
N PRO A 32 47.70 21.27 -10.85
CA PRO A 32 46.24 21.08 -10.81
C PRO A 32 45.73 20.87 -9.37
N ASN A 33 44.50 21.29 -9.08
CA ASN A 33 43.86 21.00 -7.79
C ASN A 33 43.26 19.59 -7.74
N ASN A 34 42.92 19.00 -8.89
CA ASN A 34 42.46 17.62 -9.00
C ASN A 34 43.42 16.79 -9.85
N LEU A 35 43.80 15.60 -9.37
CA LEU A 35 44.68 14.70 -10.10
C LEU A 35 44.24 13.25 -9.90
N THR A 36 44.16 12.48 -10.99
CA THR A 36 43.92 11.03 -10.94
C THR A 36 45.22 10.29 -11.25
N ILE A 37 45.59 9.36 -10.38
CA ILE A 37 46.83 8.57 -10.45
C ILE A 37 46.52 7.09 -10.16
N ASN A 38 47.54 6.23 -10.27
CA ASN A 38 47.45 4.82 -9.91
C ASN A 38 48.20 4.54 -8.60
N ILE A 39 47.80 3.50 -7.86
CA ILE A 39 48.61 3.00 -6.73
C ILE A 39 50.07 2.84 -7.17
N GLY A 40 50.99 3.35 -6.35
CA GLY A 40 52.43 3.37 -6.57
C GLY A 40 52.96 4.70 -7.12
N ASP A 41 52.13 5.56 -7.70
CA ASP A 41 52.56 6.86 -8.23
C ASP A 41 53.01 7.84 -7.13
N THR A 42 53.85 8.82 -7.52
CA THR A 42 54.38 9.85 -6.63
C THR A 42 53.83 11.23 -7.00
N VAL A 43 53.38 12.01 -6.01
CA VAL A 43 52.97 13.41 -6.21
C VAL A 43 53.94 14.35 -5.49
N ASN A 44 54.42 15.36 -6.19
CA ASN A 44 55.26 16.43 -5.67
C ASN A 44 54.49 17.75 -5.64
N TRP A 45 54.25 18.30 -4.46
CA TRP A 45 53.72 19.65 -4.29
C TRP A 45 54.86 20.65 -4.20
N VAL A 46 54.85 21.69 -5.03
CA VAL A 46 55.91 22.70 -5.12
C VAL A 46 55.36 24.08 -4.80
N ASN A 47 55.73 24.65 -3.65
CA ASN A 47 55.37 26.01 -3.28
C ASN A 47 56.30 27.04 -3.95
N THR A 48 55.75 27.80 -4.90
CA THR A 48 56.47 28.79 -5.69
C THR A 48 56.29 30.24 -5.18
N GLY A 49 55.48 30.46 -4.13
CA GLY A 49 55.34 31.75 -3.46
C GLY A 49 54.19 31.76 -2.44
N GLY A 50 54.35 32.50 -1.34
CA GLY A 50 53.37 32.59 -0.23
C GLY A 50 53.62 31.60 0.91
N PHE A 51 52.82 31.70 1.98
CA PHE A 51 52.85 30.79 3.13
C PHE A 51 51.77 29.73 2.98
N HIS A 52 52.18 28.51 2.64
CA HIS A 52 51.26 27.41 2.34
C HIS A 52 51.70 26.12 3.02
N ASN A 53 50.78 25.16 3.09
CA ASN A 53 51.05 23.75 3.35
C ASN A 53 50.12 22.86 2.52
N VAL A 54 50.43 21.57 2.51
CA VAL A 54 49.51 20.48 2.21
C VAL A 54 49.13 19.87 3.55
N ASN A 55 47.85 19.89 3.86
CA ASN A 55 47.30 19.17 4.99
C ASN A 55 46.27 18.16 4.48
N ALA A 56 46.63 16.90 4.54
CA ALA A 56 45.79 15.74 4.23
C ALA A 56 45.75 14.78 5.42
N THR A 57 46.06 15.25 6.64
CA THR A 57 46.18 14.40 7.82
C THR A 57 44.82 13.79 8.17
N LEU A 58 44.81 12.63 8.82
CA LEU A 58 43.55 11.99 9.24
C LEU A 58 42.79 12.81 10.30
N SER A 59 43.43 13.78 10.97
CA SER A 59 42.71 14.71 11.84
C SER A 59 41.90 15.75 11.05
N THR A 60 42.35 16.10 9.85
CA THR A 60 41.71 17.12 9.00
C THR A 60 40.84 16.48 7.91
N PHE A 61 41.26 15.33 7.37
CA PHE A 61 40.52 14.51 6.42
C PHE A 61 40.49 13.06 6.90
N PRO A 62 39.61 12.72 7.87
CA PRO A 62 39.54 11.38 8.45
C PRO A 62 39.19 10.28 7.44
N LEU A 63 38.65 10.65 6.29
CA LEU A 63 38.26 9.74 5.21
C LEU A 63 39.33 9.51 4.15
N ASN A 64 40.47 10.19 4.25
CA ASN A 64 41.60 9.83 3.41
C ASN A 64 42.06 8.42 3.77
N PRO A 65 42.41 7.56 2.79
CA PRO A 65 42.92 6.22 3.09
C PRO A 65 44.17 6.22 4.00
N GLU A 66 44.98 7.28 3.95
CA GLU A 66 46.07 7.54 4.90
C GLU A 66 46.31 9.07 5.01
N GLY A 67 46.92 9.49 6.12
CA GLY A 67 47.20 10.90 6.39
C GLY A 67 48.59 11.33 5.93
N PHE A 68 48.69 12.51 5.30
CA PHE A 68 49.96 13.12 4.94
C PHE A 68 49.93 14.65 5.02
N GLY A 69 51.10 15.29 5.04
CA GLY A 69 51.18 16.75 4.98
C GLY A 69 52.49 17.33 5.48
N ASN A 70 52.59 18.65 5.42
CA ASN A 70 53.72 19.42 5.91
C ASN A 70 53.28 20.66 6.73
N SER A 71 54.22 21.25 7.44
CA SER A 71 53.98 22.50 8.18
C SER A 71 53.87 23.70 7.25
N VAL A 72 53.13 24.74 7.67
CA VAL A 72 52.98 26.00 6.92
C VAL A 72 54.33 26.68 6.76
N GLY A 73 54.68 27.05 5.52
CA GLY A 73 55.93 27.71 5.20
C GLY A 73 55.99 28.21 3.76
N SER A 74 57.12 28.82 3.38
CA SER A 74 57.37 29.34 2.02
C SER A 74 58.53 28.62 1.34
N GLY A 75 58.44 28.38 0.02
CA GLY A 75 59.56 27.87 -0.78
C GLY A 75 59.96 26.42 -0.47
N TRP A 76 59.01 25.50 -0.53
CA TRP A 76 59.20 24.08 -0.21
C TRP A 76 58.74 23.17 -1.34
N THR A 77 59.23 21.93 -1.31
CA THR A 77 58.68 20.81 -2.07
C THR A 77 58.33 19.69 -1.08
N PHE A 78 57.10 19.19 -1.16
CA PHE A 78 56.61 18.06 -0.38
C PHE A 78 56.27 16.91 -1.32
N THR A 79 56.69 15.69 -0.97
CA THR A 79 56.56 14.51 -1.84
C THR A 79 55.85 13.39 -1.09
N HIS A 80 54.85 12.78 -1.71
CA HIS A 80 54.13 11.60 -1.17
C HIS A 80 54.01 10.50 -2.22
N VAL A 81 54.19 9.25 -1.81
CA VAL A 81 53.97 8.05 -2.64
C VAL A 81 52.67 7.40 -2.18
N PHE A 82 51.74 7.18 -3.10
CA PHE A 82 50.42 6.67 -2.76
C PHE A 82 50.37 5.15 -2.86
N LEU A 83 50.13 4.46 -1.74
CA LEU A 83 50.10 2.99 -1.69
C LEU A 83 48.69 2.41 -1.49
N LEU A 84 47.71 3.25 -1.12
CA LEU A 84 46.32 2.85 -0.96
C LEU A 84 45.46 3.49 -2.06
N SER A 85 44.53 2.74 -2.65
CA SER A 85 43.53 3.32 -3.54
C SER A 85 42.49 4.09 -2.75
N GLY A 86 41.90 5.09 -3.39
CA GLY A 86 40.83 5.88 -2.82
C GLY A 86 40.97 7.35 -3.18
N THR A 87 40.14 8.16 -2.56
CA THR A 87 40.15 9.60 -2.78
C THR A 87 40.77 10.30 -1.59
N TYR A 88 41.79 11.12 -1.85
CA TYR A 88 42.52 11.90 -0.86
C TYR A 88 42.22 13.37 -1.05
N ASN A 89 41.51 13.94 -0.09
CA ASN A 89 41.28 15.38 -0.03
C ASN A 89 42.41 16.02 0.78
N TYR A 90 42.79 17.23 0.39
CA TYR A 90 43.79 17.99 1.12
C TYR A 90 43.51 19.49 1.01
N GLN A 91 44.01 20.25 1.98
CA GLN A 91 43.85 21.70 2.03
C GLN A 91 45.15 22.43 2.33
N CYS A 92 45.09 23.76 2.20
CA CYS A 92 46.04 24.67 2.81
C CYS A 92 45.38 25.34 4.04
N ASP A 93 45.87 25.04 5.24
CA ASP A 93 45.28 25.49 6.51
C ASP A 93 45.11 27.02 6.63
N PRO A 94 46.09 27.87 6.28
CA PRO A 94 45.92 29.32 6.38
C PRO A 94 44.93 29.90 5.35
N HIS A 95 44.43 29.10 4.40
CA HIS A 95 43.60 29.55 3.29
C HIS A 95 42.29 28.76 3.14
N ILE A 96 41.74 28.28 4.27
CA ILE A 96 40.39 27.71 4.33
C ILE A 96 39.30 28.81 4.31
N PRO A 97 38.13 28.55 3.69
CA PRO A 97 37.73 27.29 3.04
C PRO A 97 38.16 27.16 1.56
N GLY A 98 38.92 28.12 1.01
CA GLY A 98 39.05 28.28 -0.45
C GLY A 98 40.14 27.48 -1.17
N MET A 99 41.18 27.03 -0.47
CA MET A 99 42.35 26.41 -1.11
C MET A 99 42.43 24.91 -0.80
N THR A 100 41.80 24.09 -1.64
CA THR A 100 41.70 22.63 -1.51
C THR A 100 42.10 21.90 -2.79
N GLY A 101 42.38 20.61 -2.67
CA GLY A 101 42.63 19.72 -3.80
C GLY A 101 42.26 18.27 -3.50
N VAL A 102 42.21 17.46 -4.57
CA VAL A 102 41.80 16.06 -4.57
C VAL A 102 42.78 15.21 -5.37
N ILE A 103 43.26 14.12 -4.78
CA ILE A 103 43.96 13.04 -5.49
C ILE A 103 43.04 11.82 -5.53
N VAL A 104 42.71 11.32 -6.72
CA VAL A 104 42.02 10.03 -6.88
C VAL A 104 43.05 8.98 -7.26
N VAL A 105 43.23 7.98 -6.41
CA VAL A 105 44.15 6.86 -6.63
C VAL A 105 43.33 5.65 -7.04
N ASN A 106 43.43 5.26 -8.31
CA ASN A 106 42.75 4.07 -8.81
C ASN A 106 43.37 2.82 -8.20
N SER A 107 42.50 1.88 -7.79
CA SER A 107 42.93 0.51 -7.47
C SER A 107 43.51 -0.16 -8.70
N GLN A 108 44.45 -1.08 -8.48
CA GLN A 108 44.87 -1.98 -9.53
C GLN A 108 43.89 -3.16 -9.57
N PRO A 109 43.48 -3.64 -10.76
CA PRO A 109 42.71 -4.88 -10.84
C PRO A 109 43.51 -6.00 -10.17
N THR A 110 42.85 -6.72 -9.27
CA THR A 110 43.48 -7.85 -8.57
C THR A 110 43.42 -9.09 -9.45
N SER A 111 44.39 -9.97 -9.25
CA SER A 111 44.57 -11.13 -10.11
C SER A 111 43.77 -12.36 -9.66
N ASP A 112 43.04 -12.29 -8.54
CA ASP A 112 42.47 -13.48 -7.91
C ASP A 112 41.24 -13.24 -7.03
N LEU A 113 40.57 -14.34 -6.68
CA LEU A 113 39.40 -14.37 -5.79
C LEU A 113 39.78 -14.07 -4.33
N PHE A 114 38.83 -13.60 -3.53
CA PHE A 114 39.03 -13.40 -2.09
C PHE A 114 37.75 -13.67 -1.29
N ILE A 115 37.90 -13.85 0.02
CA ILE A 115 36.81 -14.06 0.97
C ILE A 115 36.16 -12.70 1.27
N SER A 116 34.89 -12.56 0.87
CA SER A 116 34.09 -11.36 1.08
C SER A 116 33.27 -11.39 2.37
N GLU A 117 32.90 -12.56 2.87
CA GLU A 117 32.11 -12.68 4.10
C GLU A 117 32.40 -13.98 4.85
N TYR A 118 32.29 -13.92 6.18
CA TYR A 118 32.40 -15.04 7.09
C TYR A 118 31.30 -14.97 8.15
N GLY A 119 30.47 -16.01 8.21
CA GLY A 119 29.40 -16.12 9.21
C GLY A 119 29.74 -17.14 10.30
N GLU A 120 29.90 -16.68 11.54
CA GLU A 120 29.83 -17.51 12.76
C GLU A 120 28.52 -17.16 13.49
N GLY A 121 27.42 -17.79 13.04
CA GLY A 121 26.10 -17.61 13.64
C GLY A 121 25.80 -18.57 14.77
N SER A 122 24.58 -18.52 15.27
CA SER A 122 24.09 -19.49 16.26
C SER A 122 24.00 -20.92 15.68
N GLY A 123 24.38 -21.92 16.47
CA GLY A 123 24.27 -23.33 16.07
C GLY A 123 25.05 -23.65 14.78
N TYR A 124 24.36 -24.16 13.77
CA TYR A 124 24.92 -24.55 12.47
C TYR A 124 24.86 -23.45 11.39
N ASN A 125 24.50 -22.21 11.77
CA ASN A 125 24.48 -21.06 10.86
C ASN A 125 25.90 -20.58 10.54
N LYS A 126 26.58 -21.34 9.68
CA LYS A 126 27.99 -21.16 9.33
C LYS A 126 28.14 -21.13 7.82
N TYR A 127 28.77 -20.07 7.29
CA TYR A 127 29.13 -19.98 5.87
C TYR A 127 30.34 -19.08 5.59
N ILE A 128 30.99 -19.31 4.46
CA ILE A 128 32.05 -18.46 3.90
C ILE A 128 31.61 -18.03 2.50
N GLU A 129 31.80 -16.76 2.18
CA GLU A 129 31.51 -16.19 0.87
C GLU A 129 32.81 -15.79 0.16
N ILE A 130 32.92 -16.16 -1.11
CA ILE A 130 34.07 -15.84 -1.97
C ILE A 130 33.59 -14.90 -3.08
N TYR A 131 34.28 -13.78 -3.29
CA TYR A 131 33.98 -12.82 -4.35
C TYR A 131 34.97 -12.87 -5.51
N ASN A 132 34.49 -12.60 -6.72
CA ASN A 132 35.30 -12.47 -7.93
C ASN A 132 35.43 -11.00 -8.40
N PRO A 133 36.57 -10.34 -8.13
CA PRO A 133 36.87 -8.99 -8.62
C PRO A 133 37.61 -8.95 -9.98
N THR A 134 37.82 -10.09 -10.66
CA THR A 134 38.87 -10.21 -11.69
C THR A 134 38.51 -9.60 -13.06
N ALA A 135 37.37 -8.91 -13.17
CA ALA A 135 36.81 -8.38 -14.42
C ALA A 135 36.46 -9.46 -15.47
N THR A 136 36.58 -10.75 -15.11
CA THR A 136 36.29 -11.90 -15.97
C THR A 136 35.71 -13.05 -15.15
N SER A 137 35.03 -13.99 -15.80
CA SER A 137 34.59 -15.21 -15.13
C SER A 137 35.78 -16.13 -14.84
N VAL A 138 35.81 -16.68 -13.63
CA VAL A 138 36.87 -17.56 -13.11
C VAL A 138 36.37 -19.00 -13.01
N ASP A 139 37.17 -19.95 -13.49
CA ASP A 139 36.97 -21.39 -13.25
C ASP A 139 37.46 -21.76 -11.85
N LEU A 140 36.58 -22.34 -11.04
CA LEU A 140 36.86 -22.70 -9.65
C LEU A 140 37.62 -24.03 -9.49
N SER A 141 37.91 -24.76 -10.57
CA SER A 141 38.55 -26.09 -10.50
C SER A 141 39.91 -26.11 -9.79
N ASP A 142 40.62 -24.98 -9.84
CA ASP A 142 41.94 -24.82 -9.23
C ASP A 142 41.86 -24.34 -7.77
N TYR A 143 40.66 -24.04 -7.27
CA TYR A 143 40.44 -23.42 -5.96
C TYR A 143 39.96 -24.42 -4.92
N GLN A 144 40.36 -24.17 -3.68
CA GLN A 144 40.04 -24.98 -2.52
C GLN A 144 39.74 -24.09 -1.31
N ILE A 145 38.78 -24.52 -0.48
CA ILE A 145 38.69 -24.03 0.90
C ILE A 145 39.43 -25.00 1.80
N TRP A 146 40.29 -24.42 2.63
CA TRP A 146 41.03 -25.11 3.68
C TRP A 146 40.49 -24.70 5.04
N LYS A 147 40.49 -25.64 5.98
CA LYS A 147 40.16 -25.38 7.38
C LYS A 147 41.20 -26.01 8.29
N VAL A 148 41.44 -25.38 9.44
CA VAL A 148 42.21 -25.89 10.58
C VAL A 148 41.39 -25.68 11.85
N THR A 149 41.33 -26.70 12.71
CA THR A 149 40.44 -26.72 13.88
C THR A 149 41.21 -26.48 15.18
N ASN A 150 40.84 -25.46 15.96
CA ASN A 150 41.44 -25.11 17.26
C ASN A 150 42.99 -25.09 17.25
N GLY A 151 43.56 -24.44 16.23
CA GLY A 151 45.01 -24.44 15.97
C GLY A 151 45.53 -25.72 15.27
N GLY A 152 46.60 -25.59 14.48
CA GLY A 152 47.11 -26.70 13.66
C GLY A 152 48.01 -26.24 12.51
N SER A 153 47.93 -26.89 11.36
CA SER A 153 48.70 -26.52 10.15
C SER A 153 47.88 -26.74 8.89
N TRP A 154 48.00 -25.83 7.93
CA TRP A 154 47.24 -25.91 6.68
C TRP A 154 47.66 -27.09 5.78
N PRO A 155 46.71 -27.74 5.07
CA PRO A 155 45.29 -27.88 5.41
C PRO A 155 45.04 -29.07 6.35
N GLU A 156 44.08 -28.96 7.27
CA GLU A 156 43.53 -30.12 7.99
C GLU A 156 42.34 -30.72 7.23
N TYR A 157 41.45 -29.85 6.76
CA TYR A 157 40.33 -30.22 5.89
C TYR A 157 40.41 -29.46 4.57
N THR A 158 39.94 -30.10 3.50
CA THR A 158 39.95 -29.52 2.15
C THR A 158 38.60 -29.76 1.47
N LEU A 159 38.03 -28.69 0.92
CA LEU A 159 36.93 -28.72 -0.05
C LEU A 159 37.47 -28.27 -1.40
N ASN A 160 37.40 -29.13 -2.42
CA ASN A 160 37.67 -28.70 -3.80
C ASN A 160 36.45 -27.98 -4.36
N LEU A 161 36.66 -26.81 -4.95
CA LEU A 161 35.60 -26.05 -5.60
C LEU A 161 35.46 -26.48 -7.07
N SER A 162 34.34 -26.13 -7.68
CA SER A 162 34.05 -26.43 -9.08
C SER A 162 33.00 -25.49 -9.63
N GLY A 163 32.96 -25.29 -10.94
CA GLY A 163 32.03 -24.39 -11.60
C GLY A 163 32.70 -23.08 -12.00
N ASN A 164 31.89 -22.12 -12.43
CA ASN A 164 32.35 -20.84 -12.93
C ASN A 164 31.73 -19.73 -12.07
N LEU A 165 32.57 -18.85 -11.54
CA LEU A 165 32.13 -17.66 -10.83
C LEU A 165 32.24 -16.47 -11.79
N ALA A 166 31.14 -15.75 -12.06
CA ALA A 166 31.19 -14.60 -12.94
C ALA A 166 31.90 -13.41 -12.27
N ASP A 167 32.31 -12.42 -13.06
CA ASP A 167 32.82 -11.16 -12.51
C ASP A 167 31.73 -10.45 -11.71
N GLY A 168 32.07 -9.97 -10.51
CA GLY A 168 31.11 -9.29 -9.62
C GLY A 168 30.18 -10.23 -8.84
N ASP A 169 30.22 -11.54 -9.09
CA ASP A 169 29.42 -12.54 -8.39
C ASP A 169 30.16 -13.10 -7.16
N VAL A 170 29.39 -13.78 -6.30
CA VAL A 170 29.88 -14.48 -5.11
C VAL A 170 29.62 -15.98 -5.16
N TYR A 171 30.39 -16.76 -4.39
CA TYR A 171 30.24 -18.20 -4.22
C TYR A 171 30.21 -18.57 -2.73
N ILE A 172 29.11 -19.18 -2.28
CA ILE A 172 28.80 -19.39 -0.86
C ILE A 172 28.90 -20.86 -0.48
N ILE A 173 29.72 -21.14 0.52
CA ILE A 173 29.92 -22.46 1.09
C ILE A 173 29.33 -22.47 2.50
N TYR A 174 28.39 -23.36 2.79
CA TYR A 174 27.63 -23.35 4.05
C TYR A 174 27.54 -24.74 4.70
N HIS A 175 27.16 -24.80 5.98
CA HIS A 175 27.06 -26.06 6.70
C HIS A 175 25.90 -26.95 6.22
N ILE A 176 26.15 -28.27 6.09
CA ILE A 176 25.16 -29.25 5.55
C ILE A 176 23.96 -29.55 6.46
N SER A 177 23.86 -28.91 7.63
CA SER A 177 22.78 -29.20 8.59
C SER A 177 21.43 -28.78 8.02
N SER A 178 20.40 -29.62 8.21
CA SER A 178 19.03 -29.28 7.87
C SER A 178 18.42 -28.18 8.75
N ASN A 179 19.12 -27.79 9.82
CA ASN A 179 18.68 -26.77 10.78
C ASN A 179 19.38 -25.41 10.55
N ILE A 180 19.97 -25.18 9.38
CA ILE A 180 20.55 -23.89 9.03
C ILE A 180 19.46 -22.88 8.68
N ASP A 181 19.72 -21.59 8.90
CA ASP A 181 18.85 -20.50 8.50
C ASP A 181 18.49 -20.58 7.00
N PRO A 182 17.20 -20.48 6.63
CA PRO A 182 16.76 -20.47 5.24
C PRO A 182 17.43 -19.41 4.37
N ILE A 183 17.83 -18.26 4.92
CA ILE A 183 18.52 -17.21 4.16
C ILE A 183 19.87 -17.73 3.65
N ILE A 184 20.65 -18.38 4.52
CA ILE A 184 21.95 -18.96 4.17
C ILE A 184 21.78 -20.07 3.13
N SER A 185 20.85 -21.01 3.38
CA SER A 185 20.65 -22.14 2.47
C SER A 185 20.07 -21.75 1.11
N SER A 186 19.35 -20.62 1.02
CA SER A 186 18.83 -20.09 -0.25
C SER A 186 19.90 -19.39 -1.08
N ALA A 187 20.90 -18.78 -0.43
CA ALA A 187 22.03 -18.14 -1.09
C ALA A 187 23.18 -19.12 -1.40
N GLY A 188 23.23 -20.26 -0.71
CA GLY A 188 24.35 -21.21 -0.76
C GLY A 188 24.52 -21.96 -2.08
N ASP A 189 25.77 -22.05 -2.56
CA ASP A 189 26.13 -22.81 -3.76
C ASP A 189 26.53 -24.25 -3.44
N ILE A 190 27.21 -24.47 -2.30
CA ILE A 190 27.65 -25.81 -1.89
C ILE A 190 27.59 -26.02 -0.38
N ALA A 191 27.00 -27.15 0.01
CA ALA A 191 26.96 -27.60 1.39
C ALA A 191 28.24 -28.39 1.75
N TRP A 192 28.86 -28.07 2.88
CA TRP A 192 30.06 -28.74 3.39
C TRP A 192 29.92 -29.07 4.88
N SER A 193 30.18 -30.32 5.26
CA SER A 193 30.06 -30.77 6.66
C SER A 193 31.13 -30.19 7.59
N GLN A 194 32.21 -29.61 7.06
CA GLN A 194 33.26 -28.99 7.86
C GLN A 194 33.14 -27.46 7.93
N ALA A 195 32.08 -26.86 7.38
CA ALA A 195 31.75 -25.46 7.64
C ALA A 195 31.22 -25.30 9.07
N SER A 196 32.05 -25.61 10.07
CA SER A 196 31.66 -25.84 11.47
C SER A 196 32.57 -25.10 12.44
N TRP A 197 33.09 -23.95 12.03
CA TRP A 197 33.96 -23.10 12.85
C TRP A 197 33.22 -22.52 14.05
N ASN A 198 33.94 -22.29 15.15
CA ASN A 198 33.39 -21.85 16.44
C ASN A 198 34.19 -20.69 17.06
N GLY A 199 34.90 -19.95 16.22
CA GLY A 199 35.70 -18.78 16.60
C GLY A 199 37.21 -18.99 16.47
N ASP A 200 37.72 -20.11 16.96
CA ASP A 200 39.14 -20.49 17.04
C ASP A 200 39.61 -21.38 15.87
N ASP A 201 38.77 -21.52 14.85
CA ASP A 201 39.03 -22.27 13.63
C ASP A 201 39.45 -21.35 12.49
N ALA A 202 40.59 -21.65 11.87
CA ALA A 202 41.08 -20.88 10.74
C ALA A 202 40.48 -21.41 9.43
N VAL A 203 40.10 -20.49 8.53
CA VAL A 203 39.61 -20.78 7.17
C VAL A 203 40.49 -20.09 6.13
N GLY A 204 40.91 -20.82 5.09
CA GLY A 204 41.78 -20.30 4.04
C GLY A 204 41.23 -20.58 2.64
N LEU A 205 41.35 -19.61 1.74
CA LEU A 205 41.14 -19.78 0.30
C LEU A 205 42.48 -20.08 -0.34
N ALA A 206 42.59 -21.20 -1.05
CA ALA A 206 43.79 -21.63 -1.74
C ALA A 206 43.54 -21.86 -3.23
N LYS A 207 44.56 -21.59 -4.06
CA LYS A 207 44.58 -21.84 -5.49
C LYS A 207 45.83 -22.61 -5.88
N ASN A 208 45.68 -23.71 -6.61
CA ASN A 208 46.81 -24.56 -7.01
C ASN A 208 47.72 -24.97 -5.84
N GLY A 209 47.13 -25.18 -4.65
CA GLY A 209 47.84 -25.56 -3.43
C GLY A 209 48.56 -24.42 -2.70
N VAL A 210 48.27 -23.16 -3.03
CA VAL A 210 48.84 -21.97 -2.38
C VAL A 210 47.73 -21.11 -1.79
N LEU A 211 47.85 -20.69 -0.53
CA LEU A 211 46.91 -19.75 0.10
C LEU A 211 46.93 -18.40 -0.62
N ILE A 212 45.76 -17.84 -0.84
CA ILE A 212 45.55 -16.52 -1.44
C ILE A 212 44.73 -15.59 -0.52
N ASP A 213 43.99 -16.13 0.44
CA ASP A 213 43.26 -15.35 1.45
C ASP A 213 43.00 -16.18 2.71
N VAL A 214 42.87 -15.55 3.88
CA VAL A 214 42.65 -16.24 5.16
C VAL A 214 41.73 -15.49 6.12
N ILE A 215 41.08 -16.27 6.99
CA ILE A 215 40.47 -15.86 8.25
C ILE A 215 41.12 -16.69 9.36
N GLY A 216 41.78 -16.02 10.30
CA GLY A 216 42.66 -16.65 11.27
C GLY A 216 44.02 -17.05 10.69
N GLU A 217 44.84 -17.68 11.54
CA GLU A 217 46.16 -18.21 11.18
C GLU A 217 46.24 -19.69 11.58
N ASP A 218 47.08 -20.47 10.89
CA ASP A 218 47.49 -21.76 11.43
C ASP A 218 48.57 -21.56 12.51
N GLY A 219 48.80 -22.61 13.30
CA GLY A 219 49.69 -22.57 14.45
C GLY A 219 48.93 -22.70 15.77
N PRO A 220 49.34 -21.99 16.83
CA PRO A 220 48.70 -22.09 18.14
C PRO A 220 47.23 -21.68 18.12
N ASP A 221 46.43 -22.38 18.90
CA ASP A 221 45.03 -22.05 19.19
C ASP A 221 44.90 -20.62 19.78
N PRO A 222 44.09 -19.72 19.19
CA PRO A 222 43.85 -18.38 19.73
C PRO A 222 42.99 -18.38 21.01
N GLY A 223 42.36 -19.49 21.36
CA GLY A 223 41.52 -19.65 22.54
C GLY A 223 40.03 -19.59 22.23
N ASN A 224 39.47 -18.39 22.08
CA ASN A 224 38.04 -18.22 21.77
C ASN A 224 37.81 -17.73 20.34
N GLY A 225 38.70 -16.89 19.83
CA GLY A 225 38.68 -16.35 18.49
C GLY A 225 39.79 -15.32 18.30
N TRP A 226 39.84 -14.71 17.12
CA TRP A 226 40.77 -13.61 16.83
C TRP A 226 40.07 -12.27 16.99
N ASP A 227 40.80 -11.29 17.51
CA ASP A 227 40.38 -9.90 17.52
C ASP A 227 40.32 -9.36 16.09
N VAL A 228 39.26 -8.63 15.74
CA VAL A 228 39.09 -8.00 14.41
C VAL A 228 38.52 -6.61 14.61
N ALA A 229 39.09 -5.62 13.93
CA ALA A 229 38.63 -4.23 13.98
C ALA A 229 38.51 -3.63 15.40
N GLY A 230 39.31 -4.12 16.35
CA GLY A 230 39.30 -3.70 17.75
C GLY A 230 38.21 -4.37 18.61
N ILE A 231 37.47 -5.33 18.06
CA ILE A 231 36.52 -6.17 18.78
C ILE A 231 37.22 -7.47 19.20
N THR A 232 37.17 -7.78 20.49
CA THR A 232 37.79 -8.99 21.04
C THR A 232 37.03 -10.25 20.62
N ASP A 233 37.76 -11.32 20.26
CA ASP A 233 37.20 -12.62 19.83
C ASP A 233 36.18 -12.51 18.67
N ALA A 234 36.35 -11.53 17.77
CA ALA A 234 35.37 -11.18 16.74
C ALA A 234 35.12 -12.26 15.67
N THR A 235 35.96 -13.29 15.55
CA THR A 235 35.65 -14.46 14.70
C THR A 235 34.63 -15.40 15.33
N LYS A 236 34.26 -15.19 16.60
CA LYS A 236 33.24 -15.92 17.35
C LYS A 236 31.98 -15.08 17.50
N ASP A 237 30.82 -15.70 17.29
CA ASP A 237 29.48 -15.13 17.46
C ASP A 237 29.25 -13.83 16.66
N HIS A 238 29.83 -13.71 15.46
CA HIS A 238 29.70 -12.52 14.59
C HIS A 238 29.69 -12.90 13.12
N THR A 239 29.22 -11.94 12.30
CA THR A 239 29.42 -11.95 10.85
C THR A 239 30.51 -10.94 10.51
N LEU A 240 31.51 -11.35 9.74
CA LEU A 240 32.57 -10.48 9.25
C LEU A 240 32.35 -10.21 7.76
N VAL A 241 32.16 -8.94 7.40
CA VAL A 241 32.00 -8.50 6.01
C VAL A 241 33.24 -7.76 5.57
N ARG A 242 33.83 -8.14 4.44
CA ARG A 242 34.98 -7.47 3.87
C ARG A 242 34.58 -6.06 3.42
N LYS A 243 35.42 -5.06 3.68
CA LYS A 243 35.16 -3.68 3.23
C LYS A 243 35.26 -3.59 1.70
N CYS A 244 34.37 -2.84 1.06
CA CYS A 244 34.40 -2.65 -0.41
C CYS A 244 35.70 -2.00 -0.93
N SER A 245 36.49 -1.36 -0.06
CA SER A 245 37.81 -0.80 -0.42
C SER A 245 38.89 -1.87 -0.60
N VAL A 246 38.65 -3.08 -0.11
CA VAL A 246 39.56 -4.22 -0.23
C VAL A 246 39.30 -4.86 -1.59
N THR A 247 40.34 -4.90 -2.43
CA THR A 247 40.19 -5.37 -3.80
C THR A 247 40.72 -6.78 -4.03
N GLY A 248 41.40 -7.39 -3.05
CA GLY A 248 42.01 -8.72 -3.17
C GLY A 248 42.29 -9.37 -1.82
N GLY A 249 42.61 -10.67 -1.85
CA GLY A 249 42.84 -11.47 -0.65
C GLY A 249 44.14 -11.13 0.07
N ASN A 250 44.19 -11.46 1.35
CA ASN A 250 45.33 -11.18 2.22
C ASN A 250 45.67 -12.42 3.06
N THR A 251 46.85 -12.98 2.85
CA THR A 251 47.33 -14.17 3.58
C THR A 251 47.99 -13.83 4.93
N ASN A 252 48.11 -12.55 5.27
CA ASN A 252 48.61 -12.09 6.57
C ASN A 252 47.41 -11.65 7.42
N TRP A 253 46.92 -12.57 8.25
CA TRP A 253 45.72 -12.33 9.04
C TRP A 253 45.86 -11.15 9.99
N ILE A 254 47.01 -10.96 10.65
CA ILE A 254 47.21 -9.82 11.55
C ILE A 254 46.99 -8.48 10.84
N VAL A 255 47.42 -8.37 9.58
CA VAL A 255 47.20 -7.15 8.78
C VAL A 255 45.74 -7.05 8.32
N SER A 256 45.15 -8.16 7.89
CA SER A 256 43.76 -8.24 7.45
C SER A 256 42.76 -7.91 8.58
N ALA A 257 42.94 -8.50 9.75
CA ALA A 257 42.10 -8.30 10.93
C ALA A 257 42.18 -6.87 11.46
N GLY A 258 43.36 -6.25 11.40
CA GLY A 258 43.60 -4.92 11.93
C GLY A 258 43.47 -4.84 13.46
N THR A 259 43.72 -3.66 14.01
CA THR A 259 43.58 -3.38 15.45
C THR A 259 42.38 -2.52 15.77
N ASP A 260 41.79 -1.85 14.77
CA ASP A 260 40.63 -0.97 14.92
C ASP A 260 39.80 -0.92 13.63
N ALA A 261 38.64 -0.29 13.70
CA ALA A 261 37.72 -0.15 12.57
C ALA A 261 38.30 0.67 11.40
N LEU A 262 39.40 1.41 11.57
CA LEU A 262 40.01 2.17 10.47
C LEU A 262 40.97 1.29 9.66
N ASN A 263 41.86 0.58 10.34
CA ASN A 263 42.92 -0.19 9.68
C ASN A 263 42.55 -1.65 9.36
N SER A 264 41.41 -2.16 9.87
CA SER A 264 40.90 -3.48 9.52
C SER A 264 40.40 -3.55 8.08
N GLU A 265 40.55 -4.70 7.43
CA GLU A 265 39.90 -5.02 6.16
C GLU A 265 38.42 -5.43 6.33
N TRP A 266 37.95 -5.58 7.57
CA TRP A 266 36.64 -6.15 7.90
C TRP A 266 35.73 -5.16 8.65
N VAL A 267 34.43 -5.35 8.47
CA VAL A 267 33.36 -4.82 9.30
C VAL A 267 32.81 -5.98 10.13
N VAL A 268 32.74 -5.78 11.45
CA VAL A 268 32.23 -6.78 12.40
C VAL A 268 30.76 -6.48 12.66
N LEU A 269 29.86 -7.37 12.24
CA LEU A 269 28.42 -7.30 12.45
C LEU A 269 27.99 -8.31 13.52
N SER A 270 26.83 -8.08 14.13
CA SER A 270 26.29 -8.95 15.18
C SER A 270 26.06 -10.38 14.73
N GLN A 271 26.06 -11.32 15.68
CA GLN A 271 25.69 -12.72 15.41
C GLN A 271 24.38 -12.83 14.62
N ASN A 272 24.41 -13.65 13.57
CA ASN A 272 23.27 -13.88 12.66
C ASN A 272 22.84 -12.68 11.80
N ASP A 273 23.72 -11.71 11.58
CA ASP A 273 23.49 -10.70 10.54
C ASP A 273 23.84 -11.28 9.16
N TRP A 274 22.84 -11.52 8.33
CA TRP A 274 22.95 -12.05 6.97
C TRP A 274 22.60 -11.01 5.91
N SER A 275 22.59 -9.72 6.26
CA SER A 275 22.10 -8.68 5.37
C SER A 275 22.96 -8.49 4.10
N ASN A 276 24.20 -8.98 4.12
CA ASN A 276 25.18 -8.81 3.05
C ASN A 276 25.40 -10.09 2.23
N ILE A 277 24.85 -11.23 2.67
CA ILE A 277 25.03 -12.52 1.99
C ILE A 277 24.50 -12.46 0.55
N GLY A 278 25.28 -12.99 -0.39
CA GLY A 278 24.93 -13.04 -1.81
C GLY A 278 25.40 -11.83 -2.61
N GLN A 279 26.10 -10.86 -2.01
CA GLN A 279 26.57 -9.66 -2.72
C GLN A 279 27.85 -9.06 -2.13
N HIS A 280 28.76 -8.67 -3.01
CA HIS A 280 29.94 -7.86 -2.66
C HIS A 280 30.16 -6.72 -3.66
N THR A 281 29.06 -6.14 -4.16
CA THR A 281 29.06 -4.96 -5.05
C THR A 281 28.30 -3.80 -4.39
N PRO A 282 28.60 -2.52 -4.74
CA PRO A 282 27.88 -1.39 -4.17
C PRO A 282 26.35 -1.52 -4.36
N PRO A 283 25.54 -1.29 -3.32
CA PRO A 283 25.90 -0.68 -2.04
C PRO A 283 26.21 -1.72 -0.95
N CYS A 284 27.42 -2.30 -0.91
CA CYS A 284 27.91 -2.86 0.33
C CYS A 284 28.01 -1.71 1.36
N GLN A 285 27.30 -1.86 2.50
CA GLN A 285 27.09 -0.76 3.44
C GLN A 285 28.43 -0.12 3.82
N SER A 286 28.58 1.17 3.54
CA SER A 286 29.61 1.97 4.20
C SER A 286 29.37 1.86 5.71
N ALA A 287 30.42 1.54 6.46
CA ALA A 287 30.37 1.47 7.92
C ALA A 287 29.61 2.69 8.51
N PRO A 288 28.78 2.49 9.56
CA PRO A 288 28.05 3.59 10.16
C PRO A 288 29.02 4.70 10.59
N VAL A 289 28.84 5.89 10.02
CA VAL A 289 29.65 7.06 10.35
C VAL A 289 28.97 7.74 11.52
N TYR A 290 29.59 7.69 12.69
CA TYR A 290 29.17 8.40 13.88
C TYR A 290 29.57 9.88 13.78
N GLY A 291 28.66 10.78 14.12
CA GLY A 291 28.91 12.22 14.16
C GLY A 291 27.62 13.01 14.19
N CYS A 292 27.69 14.32 14.41
CA CYS A 292 26.48 15.12 14.40
C CYS A 292 25.77 15.08 13.04
N THR A 293 24.54 14.59 13.02
CA THR A 293 23.72 14.48 11.80
C THR A 293 22.89 15.73 11.51
N ASP A 294 22.84 16.69 12.43
CA ASP A 294 22.09 17.94 12.24
C ASP A 294 22.89 18.96 11.42
N SER A 295 22.42 19.24 10.20
CA SER A 295 22.98 20.22 9.26
C SER A 295 23.09 21.65 9.79
N ASN A 296 22.38 21.97 10.88
CA ASN A 296 22.37 23.28 11.49
C ASN A 296 23.35 23.41 12.66
N SER A 297 24.06 22.33 13.03
CA SER A 297 25.10 22.37 14.05
C SER A 297 26.44 22.86 13.48
N ILE A 298 27.26 23.47 14.34
CA ILE A 298 28.59 23.99 14.00
C ILE A 298 29.53 22.84 13.58
N ASN A 299 29.32 21.64 14.10
CA ASN A 299 30.10 20.44 13.83
C ASN A 299 29.30 19.38 13.05
N TYR A 300 28.35 19.83 12.22
CA TYR A 300 27.61 18.94 11.33
C TYR A 300 28.57 18.10 10.48
N ASN A 301 28.34 16.80 10.49
CA ASN A 301 29.03 15.85 9.63
C ASN A 301 28.04 15.35 8.57
N SER A 302 28.17 15.86 7.34
CA SER A 302 27.31 15.48 6.21
C SER A 302 27.42 14.02 5.78
N LEU A 303 28.37 13.28 6.35
CA LEU A 303 28.59 11.87 6.09
C LEU A 303 28.19 11.00 7.28
N ALA A 304 27.79 11.59 8.42
CA ALA A 304 27.29 10.86 9.56
C ALA A 304 25.94 10.20 9.25
N THR A 305 25.85 8.89 9.47
CA THR A 305 24.63 8.10 9.32
C THR A 305 23.98 7.79 10.66
N ILE A 306 24.71 7.99 11.77
CA ILE A 306 24.23 7.82 13.15
C ILE A 306 24.68 9.02 13.98
N ASP A 307 23.75 9.67 14.67
CA ASP A 307 24.04 10.75 15.62
C ASP A 307 24.73 10.18 16.87
N ASP A 308 25.89 10.72 17.22
CA ASP A 308 26.69 10.35 18.38
C ASP A 308 26.51 11.32 19.57
N GLY A 309 25.60 12.28 19.44
CA GLY A 309 25.34 13.29 20.46
C GLY A 309 26.39 14.39 20.52
N SER A 310 27.30 14.47 19.55
CA SER A 310 28.34 15.50 19.50
C SER A 310 27.84 16.87 19.04
N CYS A 311 26.59 17.02 18.59
CA CYS A 311 26.07 18.26 18.00
C CYS A 311 26.27 19.51 18.89
N ILE A 312 27.02 20.49 18.37
CA ILE A 312 27.24 21.81 18.94
C ILE A 312 26.36 22.78 18.16
N TYR A 313 25.26 23.21 18.76
CA TYR A 313 24.37 24.16 18.11
C TYR A 313 24.93 25.59 18.19
N PRO A 314 24.81 26.38 17.11
CA PRO A 314 25.13 27.79 17.14
C PRO A 314 24.17 28.50 18.11
N VAL A 315 24.72 28.99 19.21
CA VAL A 315 24.07 29.98 20.06
C VAL A 315 24.45 31.32 19.50
N TYR A 316 23.56 31.83 18.65
CA TYR A 316 23.70 33.14 18.03
C TYR A 316 23.57 34.25 19.07
N GLY A 317 24.45 35.24 18.98
CA GLY A 317 24.38 36.46 19.76
C GLY A 317 25.72 37.17 19.77
N CYS A 318 25.74 38.39 20.27
CA CYS A 318 26.97 39.15 20.32
C CYS A 318 28.02 38.47 21.21
N THR A 319 29.16 38.10 20.60
CA THR A 319 30.30 37.49 21.32
C THR A 319 31.29 38.53 21.85
N ASP A 320 31.13 39.81 21.49
CA ASP A 320 31.96 40.91 21.97
C ASP A 320 31.50 41.40 23.34
N THR A 321 32.33 41.14 24.36
CA THR A 321 32.13 41.59 25.76
C THR A 321 31.93 43.09 25.96
N SER A 322 32.27 43.92 24.97
CA SER A 322 32.13 45.37 25.02
C SER A 322 30.81 45.89 24.45
N ALA A 323 29.99 45.03 23.84
CA ALA A 323 28.66 45.39 23.34
C ALA A 323 27.60 45.39 24.45
N ILE A 324 26.58 46.24 24.30
CA ILE A 324 25.45 46.38 25.22
C ILE A 324 24.64 45.07 25.29
N ASN A 325 24.55 44.33 24.19
CA ASN A 325 23.86 43.05 24.09
C ASN A 325 24.82 41.84 24.06
N TYR A 326 26.01 41.97 24.67
CA TYR A 326 26.92 40.83 24.84
C TYR A 326 26.20 39.63 25.47
N SER A 327 26.30 38.48 24.82
CA SER A 327 25.75 37.22 25.29
C SER A 327 26.90 36.29 25.72
N PRO A 328 27.08 36.04 27.03
CA PRO A 328 28.13 35.15 27.52
C PRO A 328 27.94 33.67 27.12
N ASN A 329 26.75 33.33 26.61
CA ASN A 329 26.43 31.99 26.15
C ASN A 329 26.50 31.87 24.62
N ALA A 330 26.69 32.99 23.90
CA ALA A 330 26.83 32.94 22.45
C ALA A 330 28.18 32.34 22.05
N ASN A 331 28.14 31.38 21.13
CA ASN A 331 29.33 30.74 20.56
C ASN A 331 29.50 31.08 19.07
N THR A 332 28.55 31.82 18.50
CA THR A 332 28.53 32.23 17.09
C THR A 332 28.06 33.69 17.03
N ASP A 333 28.92 34.58 16.52
CA ASP A 333 28.55 35.98 16.32
C ASP A 333 27.59 36.11 15.14
N ASP A 334 26.43 36.68 15.39
CA ASP A 334 25.39 36.95 14.40
C ASP A 334 25.43 38.38 13.87
N GLY A 335 26.45 39.16 14.25
CA GLY A 335 26.58 40.56 13.89
C GLY A 335 25.61 41.47 14.65
N SER A 336 24.91 40.95 15.67
CA SER A 336 23.98 41.73 16.49
C SER A 336 24.69 42.66 17.48
N CYS A 337 26.02 42.62 17.62
CA CYS A 337 26.78 43.42 18.58
C CYS A 337 26.43 44.91 18.49
N CYS A 338 25.76 45.38 19.54
CA CYS A 338 25.21 46.71 19.61
C CYS A 338 25.99 47.59 20.57
N PHE A 339 26.40 48.75 20.09
CA PHE A 339 27.17 49.74 20.84
C PHE A 339 26.41 51.06 21.08
N VAL A 340 25.17 51.17 20.58
CA VAL A 340 24.34 52.38 20.64
C VAL A 340 22.91 52.04 21.06
N SER A 341 22.47 52.60 22.18
CA SER A 341 21.11 52.45 22.73
C SER A 341 20.22 53.63 22.32
N GLY A 342 18.93 53.37 22.07
CA GLY A 342 17.92 54.38 21.71
C GLY A 342 16.74 53.75 20.98
N CYS A 343 15.70 54.51 20.67
CA CYS A 343 14.54 53.94 19.96
C CYS A 343 14.92 53.36 18.58
N THR A 344 14.70 52.07 18.37
CA THR A 344 15.01 51.35 17.12
C THR A 344 13.82 51.24 16.16
N ASP A 345 12.62 51.62 16.59
CA ASP A 345 11.42 51.54 15.77
C ASP A 345 11.33 52.73 14.81
N SER A 346 11.46 52.45 13.51
CA SER A 346 11.39 53.45 12.43
C SER A 346 10.05 54.21 12.32
N LEU A 347 8.99 53.69 12.94
CA LEU A 347 7.66 54.30 12.99
C LEU A 347 7.47 55.17 14.24
N ALA A 348 8.37 55.05 15.23
CA ALA A 348 8.33 55.91 16.40
C ALA A 348 8.74 57.34 16.04
N SER A 349 8.05 58.31 16.63
CA SER A 349 8.36 59.74 16.43
C SER A 349 9.75 60.16 16.92
N ASN A 350 10.43 59.33 17.72
CA ASN A 350 11.78 59.54 18.23
C ASN A 350 12.77 58.44 17.79
N TYR A 351 12.51 57.78 16.65
CA TYR A 351 13.43 56.82 16.04
C TYR A 351 14.86 57.35 15.95
N ASN A 352 15.81 56.54 16.40
CA ASN A 352 17.25 56.78 16.25
C ASN A 352 17.83 55.75 15.29
N SER A 353 18.16 56.17 14.07
CA SER A 353 18.73 55.29 13.04
C SER A 353 20.11 54.73 13.36
N ALA A 354 20.79 55.25 14.40
CA ALA A 354 22.05 54.71 14.88
C ALA A 354 21.88 53.75 16.06
N ALA A 355 20.69 53.68 16.67
CA ALA A 355 20.42 52.74 17.76
C ALA A 355 20.21 51.33 17.21
N CYS A 356 20.86 50.37 17.86
CA CYS A 356 20.73 48.93 17.57
C CYS A 356 20.16 48.16 18.77
N TYR A 357 19.88 48.85 19.87
CA TYR A 357 19.29 48.32 21.09
C TYR A 357 18.24 49.31 21.60
N ASP A 358 16.98 48.86 21.69
CA ASP A 358 15.88 49.67 22.18
C ASP A 358 15.99 49.87 23.69
N ASP A 359 16.08 51.12 24.12
CA ASP A 359 16.07 51.49 25.55
C ASP A 359 14.66 51.69 26.11
N GLY A 360 13.62 51.37 25.33
CA GLY A 360 12.22 51.56 25.69
C GLY A 360 11.78 53.02 25.56
N SER A 361 12.57 53.87 24.88
CA SER A 361 12.20 55.26 24.64
C SER A 361 11.21 55.43 23.48
N CYS A 362 10.90 54.39 22.70
CA CYS A 362 10.07 54.50 21.49
C CYS A 362 8.65 55.04 21.74
N LEU A 363 8.33 56.14 21.07
CA LEU A 363 7.01 56.77 21.05
C LEU A 363 6.20 56.28 19.83
N ILE A 364 5.54 55.13 19.99
CA ILE A 364 4.77 54.43 18.95
C ILE A 364 3.34 54.96 18.83
N SER A 365 2.93 55.27 17.61
CA SER A 365 1.51 55.38 17.25
C SER A 365 0.91 53.99 17.09
N VAL A 366 0.13 53.54 18.08
CA VAL A 366 -0.66 52.31 18.00
C VAL A 366 -1.93 52.65 17.23
N ASN A 367 -1.94 52.27 15.95
CA ASN A 367 -3.08 52.38 15.07
C ASN A 367 -4.13 51.32 15.42
N GLY A 368 -5.40 51.72 15.44
CA GLY A 368 -6.53 50.83 15.63
C GLY A 368 -7.75 51.61 16.05
N CYS A 369 -8.90 50.95 16.14
CA CYS A 369 -10.11 51.64 16.57
C CYS A 369 -9.98 52.17 18.00
N THR A 370 -9.98 53.50 18.15
CA THR A 370 -9.92 54.18 19.45
C THR A 370 -11.30 54.41 20.07
N ASP A 371 -12.38 54.13 19.34
CA ASP A 371 -13.75 54.30 19.82
C ASP A 371 -14.20 53.08 20.62
N SER A 372 -14.48 53.29 21.92
CA SER A 372 -14.91 52.23 22.84
C SER A 372 -16.30 51.65 22.56
N SER A 373 -17.05 52.25 21.63
CA SER A 373 -18.35 51.75 21.17
C SER A 373 -18.27 50.82 19.96
N ALA A 374 -17.10 50.67 19.33
CA ALA A 374 -16.89 49.73 18.24
C ALA A 374 -16.63 48.31 18.76
N ALA A 375 -17.05 47.31 17.98
CA ALA A 375 -16.85 45.88 18.28
C ALA A 375 -15.36 45.49 18.28
N ASN A 376 -14.54 46.15 17.46
CA ASN A 376 -13.09 45.95 17.38
C ASN A 376 -12.27 47.02 18.12
N TYR A 377 -12.86 47.67 19.13
CA TYR A 377 -12.16 48.64 19.97
C TYR A 377 -10.85 48.06 20.52
N ASN A 378 -9.75 48.78 20.29
CA ASN A 378 -8.45 48.42 20.84
C ASN A 378 -8.08 49.40 21.97
N PRO A 379 -8.10 48.98 23.25
CA PRO A 379 -7.76 49.85 24.37
C PRO A 379 -6.29 50.33 24.39
N ASN A 380 -5.43 49.72 23.57
CA ASN A 380 -4.04 50.12 23.42
C ASN A 380 -3.82 51.04 22.21
N ALA A 381 -4.82 51.23 21.34
CA ALA A 381 -4.73 52.16 20.23
C ALA A 381 -4.68 53.61 20.73
N ASN A 382 -3.71 54.37 20.23
CA ASN A 382 -3.54 55.78 20.54
C ASN A 382 -3.66 56.67 19.30
N THR A 383 -3.88 56.06 18.13
CA THR A 383 -4.10 56.71 16.84
C THR A 383 -5.24 55.96 16.13
N ASP A 384 -6.31 56.66 15.77
CA ASP A 384 -7.42 56.08 15.01
C ASP A 384 -7.02 55.89 13.55
N ASP A 385 -7.16 54.67 13.04
CA ASP A 385 -6.82 54.30 11.67
C ASP A 385 -8.05 54.12 10.78
N GLY A 386 -9.25 54.39 11.30
CA GLY A 386 -10.51 54.23 10.58
C GLY A 386 -11.02 52.79 10.52
N SER A 387 -10.39 51.85 11.25
CA SER A 387 -10.81 50.45 11.30
C SER A 387 -12.07 50.19 12.15
N CYS A 388 -12.62 51.19 12.85
CA CYS A 388 -13.76 51.01 13.75
C CYS A 388 -14.97 50.32 13.09
N CYS A 389 -15.30 49.15 13.60
CA CYS A 389 -16.41 48.31 13.16
C CYS A 389 -17.55 48.36 14.17
N PHE A 390 -18.73 48.78 13.74
CA PHE A 390 -19.92 48.90 14.62
C PHE A 390 -20.94 47.77 14.42
N VAL A 391 -20.68 46.84 13.51
CA VAL A 391 -21.55 45.70 13.23
C VAL A 391 -20.77 44.42 13.49
N SER A 392 -21.14 43.75 14.57
CA SER A 392 -20.61 42.45 14.96
C SER A 392 -21.51 41.33 14.45
N GLY A 393 -20.92 40.21 14.06
CA GLY A 393 -21.63 39.00 13.66
C GLY A 393 -20.70 38.06 12.92
N CYS A 394 -21.20 36.89 12.53
CA CYS A 394 -20.40 35.95 11.77
C CYS A 394 -19.94 36.55 10.43
N THR A 395 -18.63 36.62 10.23
CA THR A 395 -18.00 37.14 9.00
C THR A 395 -17.63 36.05 8.00
N ASP A 396 -17.74 34.77 8.40
CA ASP A 396 -17.52 33.63 7.53
C ASP A 396 -18.66 33.45 6.54
N SER A 397 -18.38 33.64 5.25
CA SER A 397 -19.34 33.49 4.15
C SER A 397 -19.90 32.07 3.99
N LEU A 398 -19.29 31.07 4.62
CA LEU A 398 -19.72 29.66 4.57
C LEU A 398 -20.58 29.26 5.78
N ALA A 399 -20.71 30.11 6.78
CA ALA A 399 -21.51 29.82 7.97
C ALA A 399 -23.01 30.03 7.72
N PHE A 400 -23.84 29.24 8.40
CA PHE A 400 -25.30 29.31 8.32
C PHE A 400 -25.86 30.70 8.66
N ASN A 401 -25.25 31.40 9.62
CA ASN A 401 -25.66 32.73 10.08
C ASN A 401 -24.73 33.86 9.60
N TYR A 402 -24.08 33.69 8.44
CA TYR A 402 -23.25 34.73 7.83
C TYR A 402 -23.97 36.08 7.78
N ASN A 403 -23.31 37.12 8.29
CA ASN A 403 -23.80 38.49 8.25
C ASN A 403 -22.93 39.34 7.33
N SER A 404 -23.41 39.59 6.11
CA SER A 404 -22.69 40.45 5.14
C SER A 404 -22.44 41.89 5.59
N ALA A 405 -23.14 42.37 6.62
CA ALA A 405 -22.91 43.68 7.22
C ALA A 405 -21.90 43.63 8.38
N ALA A 406 -21.55 42.45 8.90
CA ALA A 406 -20.57 42.32 9.96
C ALA A 406 -19.16 42.57 9.43
N CYS A 407 -18.42 43.42 10.13
CA CYS A 407 -17.01 43.71 9.87
C CYS A 407 -16.10 43.22 11.00
N TYR A 408 -16.68 42.57 12.00
CA TYR A 408 -16.00 41.98 13.14
C TYR A 408 -16.70 40.68 13.53
N ASP A 409 -15.92 39.62 13.63
CA ASP A 409 -16.40 38.30 14.03
C ASP A 409 -16.52 38.22 15.56
N ASP A 410 -17.72 37.97 16.06
CA ASP A 410 -17.98 37.72 17.49
C ASP A 410 -17.90 36.25 17.87
N GLY A 411 -17.52 35.36 16.93
CA GLY A 411 -17.47 33.93 17.17
C GLY A 411 -18.86 33.28 17.23
N THR A 412 -19.89 33.97 16.73
CA THR A 412 -21.25 33.40 16.64
C THR A 412 -21.46 32.51 15.42
N CYS A 413 -20.45 32.29 14.57
CA CYS A 413 -20.57 31.47 13.37
C CYS A 413 -21.09 30.05 13.67
N ILE A 414 -22.16 29.66 12.97
CA ILE A 414 -22.80 28.35 13.06
C ILE A 414 -22.44 27.57 11.80
N ASN A 415 -21.88 26.37 11.95
CA ASN A 415 -21.59 25.50 10.82
C ASN A 415 -22.89 25.05 10.13
N PRO A 416 -22.92 25.01 8.79
CA PRO A 416 -24.03 24.41 8.07
C PRO A 416 -24.10 22.90 8.38
N VAL A 417 -25.28 22.44 8.78
CA VAL A 417 -25.65 21.02 8.88
C VAL A 417 -26.61 20.77 7.73
N PHE A 418 -26.12 20.03 6.73
CA PHE A 418 -26.85 19.68 5.51
C PHE A 418 -27.80 18.52 5.77
N GLY A 419 -29.02 18.64 5.28
CA GLY A 419 -30.01 17.57 5.31
C GLY A 419 -31.40 18.08 4.95
N CYS A 420 -32.37 17.18 4.86
CA CYS A 420 -33.73 17.56 4.54
C CYS A 420 -34.39 18.33 5.69
N MET A 421 -34.75 19.60 5.45
CA MET A 421 -35.41 20.46 6.44
C MET A 421 -36.95 20.40 6.39
N ASN A 422 -37.53 19.68 5.42
CA ASN A 422 -38.98 19.60 5.26
C ASN A 422 -39.58 18.58 6.24
N THR A 423 -40.37 19.04 7.20
CA THR A 423 -41.00 18.19 8.23
C THR A 423 -42.00 17.16 7.68
N ASN A 424 -42.42 17.28 6.42
CA ASN A 424 -43.30 16.33 5.74
C ASN A 424 -42.53 15.31 4.87
N ALA A 425 -41.20 15.41 4.77
CA ALA A 425 -40.39 14.44 4.06
C ALA A 425 -40.17 13.18 4.90
N MET A 426 -39.98 12.05 4.22
CA MET A 426 -39.72 10.77 4.87
C MET A 426 -38.34 10.72 5.54
N ASN A 427 -37.41 11.57 5.10
CA ASN A 427 -36.04 11.67 5.59
C ASN A 427 -35.74 13.01 6.29
N PHE A 428 -36.76 13.63 6.91
CA PHE A 428 -36.60 14.87 7.65
C PHE A 428 -35.50 14.77 8.73
N ASP A 429 -34.51 15.65 8.65
CA ASP A 429 -33.46 15.79 9.64
C ASP A 429 -33.73 17.02 10.52
N SER A 430 -34.13 16.75 11.77
CA SER A 430 -34.37 17.79 12.78
C SER A 430 -33.12 18.59 13.19
N THR A 431 -31.93 18.11 12.84
CA THR A 431 -30.64 18.76 13.13
C THR A 431 -30.15 19.61 11.97
N ALA A 432 -30.70 19.41 10.76
CA ALA A 432 -30.34 20.19 9.58
C ALA A 432 -30.75 21.65 9.75
N ASN A 433 -29.79 22.54 9.48
CA ASN A 433 -30.05 23.98 9.39
C ASN A 433 -29.91 24.48 7.95
N THR A 434 -29.39 23.65 7.03
CA THR A 434 -29.18 23.99 5.64
C THR A 434 -29.78 22.90 4.76
N ASP A 435 -30.72 23.26 3.90
CA ASP A 435 -31.35 22.33 2.96
C ASP A 435 -30.37 21.95 1.85
N ASP A 436 -30.14 20.67 1.66
CA ASP A 436 -29.27 20.11 0.62
C ASP A 436 -30.04 19.53 -0.57
N GLY A 437 -31.37 19.62 -0.55
CA GLY A 437 -32.23 19.07 -1.60
C GLY A 437 -32.40 17.55 -1.53
N SER A 438 -31.96 16.89 -0.45
CA SER A 438 -32.11 15.44 -0.25
C SER A 438 -33.54 15.01 0.13
N CYS A 439 -34.48 15.93 0.31
CA CYS A 439 -35.83 15.62 0.79
C CYS A 439 -36.56 14.61 -0.11
N ILE A 440 -36.95 13.48 0.47
CA ILE A 440 -37.78 12.45 -0.18
C ILE A 440 -39.23 12.68 0.20
N LEU A 441 -40.03 13.15 -0.76
CA LEU A 441 -41.45 13.41 -0.57
C LEU A 441 -42.28 12.27 -1.13
N LEU A 442 -43.35 11.91 -0.41
CA LEU A 442 -44.32 10.92 -0.87
C LEU A 442 -45.02 11.36 -2.18
N VAL A 443 -45.06 12.65 -2.46
CA VAL A 443 -45.72 13.21 -3.66
C VAL A 443 -44.93 12.94 -4.95
N ASP A 444 -43.62 12.73 -4.82
CA ASP A 444 -42.70 12.51 -5.95
C ASP A 444 -42.56 11.01 -6.30
N LYS A 445 -43.26 10.16 -5.54
CA LYS A 445 -43.28 8.72 -5.74
C LYS A 445 -44.04 8.35 -7.00
N GLU A 446 -43.40 7.57 -7.85
CA GLU A 446 -44.02 6.88 -8.98
C GLU A 446 -44.30 5.41 -8.64
N ASP A 447 -45.37 4.86 -9.21
CA ASP A 447 -45.87 3.51 -8.95
C ASP A 447 -45.15 2.46 -9.82
N LEU A 448 -43.87 2.21 -9.51
CA LEU A 448 -43.11 1.10 -10.07
C LEU A 448 -43.60 -0.26 -9.51
N PHE A 449 -43.46 -1.33 -10.29
CA PHE A 449 -43.87 -2.68 -9.88
C PHE A 449 -43.04 -3.77 -10.56
N PHE A 450 -43.10 -5.00 -10.04
CA PHE A 450 -42.42 -6.14 -10.65
C PHE A 450 -43.19 -6.62 -11.89
N SER A 451 -42.56 -6.55 -13.05
CA SER A 451 -43.12 -7.06 -14.31
C SER A 451 -42.75 -8.51 -14.57
N GLU A 452 -41.63 -8.99 -14.04
CA GLU A 452 -41.20 -10.37 -14.21
C GLU A 452 -40.35 -10.86 -13.03
N TYR A 453 -40.43 -12.16 -12.75
CA TYR A 453 -39.63 -12.84 -11.75
C TYR A 453 -39.19 -14.19 -12.31
N GLY A 454 -37.88 -14.46 -12.30
CA GLY A 454 -37.33 -15.75 -12.73
C GLY A 454 -36.63 -16.47 -11.59
N GLU A 455 -37.06 -17.69 -11.27
CA GLU A 455 -36.35 -18.63 -10.41
C GLU A 455 -36.01 -19.88 -11.22
N GLY A 456 -34.92 -19.79 -11.98
CA GLY A 456 -34.44 -20.87 -12.82
C GLY A 456 -33.47 -21.80 -12.14
N SER A 457 -32.97 -22.78 -12.92
CA SER A 457 -31.97 -23.74 -12.46
C SER A 457 -30.69 -23.05 -11.99
N SER A 458 -30.15 -23.55 -10.86
CA SER A 458 -28.91 -23.04 -10.26
C SER A 458 -28.99 -21.55 -9.90
N ASN A 459 -28.43 -20.68 -10.73
CA ASN A 459 -28.28 -19.25 -10.49
C ASN A 459 -28.98 -18.43 -11.57
N ASN A 460 -29.82 -19.04 -12.41
CA ASN A 460 -30.58 -18.33 -13.43
C ASN A 460 -31.77 -17.61 -12.78
N LYS A 461 -31.46 -16.51 -12.07
CA LYS A 461 -32.40 -15.81 -11.18
C LYS A 461 -32.40 -14.33 -11.49
N TYR A 462 -33.59 -13.73 -11.53
CA TYR A 462 -33.72 -12.28 -11.68
C TYR A 462 -35.08 -11.75 -11.18
N LEU A 463 -35.12 -10.44 -10.99
CA LEU A 463 -36.31 -9.61 -10.81
C LEU A 463 -36.31 -8.52 -11.88
N GLU A 464 -37.46 -8.27 -12.50
CA GLU A 464 -37.65 -7.17 -13.44
C GLU A 464 -38.65 -6.17 -12.86
N ILE A 465 -38.29 -4.89 -12.88
CA ILE A 465 -39.13 -3.77 -12.42
C ILE A 465 -39.55 -2.94 -13.62
N TYR A 466 -40.82 -2.60 -13.74
CA TYR A 466 -41.35 -1.81 -14.82
C TYR A 466 -41.78 -0.41 -14.40
N ASN A 467 -41.47 0.56 -15.27
CA ASN A 467 -41.97 1.93 -15.19
C ASN A 467 -43.13 2.15 -16.17
N SER A 468 -44.37 2.02 -15.69
CA SER A 468 -45.59 2.28 -16.47
C SER A 468 -45.88 3.75 -16.72
N THR A 469 -45.07 4.67 -16.18
CA THR A 469 -45.31 6.10 -16.28
C THR A 469 -44.79 6.67 -17.60
N SER A 470 -45.26 7.87 -17.95
CA SER A 470 -44.78 8.60 -19.12
C SER A 470 -43.44 9.33 -18.91
N ASN A 471 -42.87 9.26 -17.71
CA ASN A 471 -41.64 9.98 -17.37
C ASN A 471 -40.54 9.00 -16.96
N PRO A 472 -39.26 9.35 -17.17
CA PRO A 472 -38.17 8.62 -16.54
C PRO A 472 -38.26 8.70 -15.01
N VAL A 473 -38.00 7.60 -14.33
CA VAL A 473 -38.03 7.50 -12.85
C VAL A 473 -36.61 7.24 -12.35
N ASN A 474 -36.13 8.12 -11.47
CA ASN A 474 -34.86 7.93 -10.79
C ASN A 474 -35.04 7.01 -9.57
N LEU A 475 -34.18 6.01 -9.42
CA LEU A 475 -34.29 4.99 -8.39
C LEU A 475 -33.58 5.34 -7.07
N SER A 476 -33.03 6.55 -6.91
CA SER A 476 -32.27 6.97 -5.72
C SER A 476 -33.07 6.97 -4.41
N SER A 477 -34.40 6.92 -4.50
CA SER A 477 -35.32 6.85 -3.35
C SER A 477 -36.11 5.55 -3.32
N TYR A 478 -35.70 4.57 -4.12
CA TYR A 478 -36.27 3.24 -4.18
C TYR A 478 -35.25 2.21 -3.67
N ALA A 479 -35.74 1.08 -3.20
CA ALA A 479 -34.89 -0.03 -2.81
C ALA A 479 -35.59 -1.37 -3.02
N LEU A 480 -34.79 -2.43 -3.10
CA LEU A 480 -35.27 -3.80 -3.01
C LEU A 480 -35.10 -4.29 -1.58
N THR A 481 -36.19 -4.78 -0.99
CA THR A 481 -36.15 -5.42 0.33
C THR A 481 -36.46 -6.90 0.22
N ARG A 482 -35.89 -7.70 1.12
CA ARG A 482 -36.00 -9.17 1.09
C ARG A 482 -36.16 -9.73 2.50
N VAL A 483 -36.93 -10.82 2.59
CA VAL A 483 -36.91 -11.77 3.72
C VAL A 483 -36.43 -13.12 3.21
N SER A 484 -35.67 -13.86 4.01
CA SER A 484 -35.21 -15.18 3.59
C SER A 484 -35.99 -16.30 4.26
N ASN A 485 -36.68 -17.14 3.50
CA ASN A 485 -37.60 -18.15 4.05
C ASN A 485 -38.63 -17.50 5.00
N ALA A 486 -38.71 -17.96 6.25
CA ALA A 486 -39.53 -17.36 7.30
C ALA A 486 -38.95 -16.02 7.81
N PRO A 487 -39.71 -14.92 7.78
CA PRO A 487 -39.26 -13.64 8.32
C PRO A 487 -39.06 -13.73 9.83
N THR A 488 -37.98 -13.13 10.33
CA THR A 488 -37.72 -13.01 11.78
C THR A 488 -38.84 -12.25 12.49
N THR A 489 -39.40 -11.22 11.85
CA THR A 489 -40.58 -10.48 12.31
C THR A 489 -41.55 -10.31 11.15
N VAL A 490 -42.79 -10.78 11.34
CA VAL A 490 -43.84 -10.68 10.32
C VAL A 490 -44.03 -9.24 9.85
N GLY A 491 -44.02 -9.06 8.53
CA GLY A 491 -44.16 -7.78 7.83
C GLY A 491 -42.89 -6.94 7.75
N VAL A 492 -41.78 -7.38 8.35
CA VAL A 492 -40.53 -6.62 8.42
C VAL A 492 -39.48 -7.28 7.51
N TYR A 493 -38.81 -6.47 6.69
CA TYR A 493 -37.70 -6.93 5.86
C TYR A 493 -36.50 -7.37 6.71
N GLU A 494 -35.60 -8.16 6.13
CA GLU A 494 -34.34 -8.56 6.77
C GLU A 494 -33.12 -7.98 6.06
N TYR A 495 -33.25 -7.78 4.75
CA TYR A 495 -32.21 -7.23 3.89
C TYR A 495 -32.78 -6.06 3.09
N TRP A 496 -31.99 -4.98 3.01
CA TRP A 496 -32.25 -3.79 2.22
C TRP A 496 -31.16 -3.64 1.17
N VAL A 497 -31.54 -3.33 -0.07
CA VAL A 497 -30.62 -3.17 -1.20
C VAL A 497 -30.99 -1.89 -1.93
N ASP A 498 -30.14 -0.88 -1.83
CA ASP A 498 -30.26 0.34 -2.61
C ASP A 498 -29.92 0.09 -4.09
N PHE A 499 -30.61 0.82 -4.97
CA PHE A 499 -30.21 0.93 -6.37
C PHE A 499 -29.02 1.88 -6.53
N ASP A 500 -28.36 1.85 -7.69
CA ASP A 500 -27.38 2.88 -8.02
C ASP A 500 -28.07 4.27 -7.98
N PRO A 501 -27.53 5.28 -7.28
CA PRO A 501 -28.14 6.61 -7.18
C PRO A 501 -28.35 7.33 -8.54
N THR A 502 -27.69 6.83 -9.59
CA THR A 502 -27.83 7.32 -10.97
C THR A 502 -28.73 6.44 -11.84
N ALA A 503 -29.24 5.31 -11.31
CA ALA A 503 -30.15 4.44 -12.03
C ALA A 503 -31.46 5.18 -12.34
N VAL A 504 -31.86 5.08 -13.60
CA VAL A 504 -33.09 5.67 -14.12
C VAL A 504 -33.78 4.64 -15.00
N ILE A 505 -35.04 4.34 -14.71
CA ILE A 505 -35.89 3.57 -15.61
C ILE A 505 -36.57 4.55 -16.55
N LEU A 506 -36.36 4.44 -17.86
CA LEU A 506 -37.06 5.29 -18.82
C LEU A 506 -38.56 5.00 -18.82
N ALA A 507 -39.35 5.91 -19.40
CA ALA A 507 -40.78 5.74 -19.52
C ALA A 507 -41.12 4.49 -20.36
N ASN A 508 -41.95 3.59 -19.81
CA ASN A 508 -42.31 2.30 -20.42
C ASN A 508 -41.11 1.38 -20.65
N ASP A 509 -40.11 1.47 -19.78
CA ASP A 509 -38.90 0.65 -19.80
C ASP A 509 -38.81 -0.20 -18.53
N VAL A 510 -37.89 -1.14 -18.51
CA VAL A 510 -37.67 -2.09 -17.41
C VAL A 510 -36.30 -1.90 -16.76
N TYR A 511 -36.14 -2.44 -15.55
CA TYR A 511 -34.87 -2.53 -14.83
C TYR A 511 -34.69 -3.92 -14.24
N ILE A 512 -33.59 -4.60 -14.61
CA ILE A 512 -33.37 -6.01 -14.30
C ILE A 512 -32.29 -6.16 -13.23
N ILE A 513 -32.63 -6.91 -12.18
CA ILE A 513 -31.73 -7.33 -11.10
C ILE A 513 -31.46 -8.82 -11.30
N ALA A 514 -30.25 -9.20 -11.73
CA ALA A 514 -29.91 -10.60 -12.01
C ALA A 514 -28.89 -11.17 -11.02
N HIS A 515 -28.86 -12.48 -10.86
CA HIS A 515 -27.74 -13.13 -10.16
C HIS A 515 -26.48 -13.04 -11.03
N ALA A 516 -25.34 -12.67 -10.44
CA ALA A 516 -24.09 -12.40 -11.18
C ALA A 516 -23.55 -13.59 -12.01
N SER A 517 -23.96 -14.81 -11.65
CA SER A 517 -23.63 -16.06 -12.34
C SER A 517 -24.81 -16.69 -13.11
N ALA A 518 -25.82 -15.90 -13.45
CA ALA A 518 -26.94 -16.35 -14.28
C ALA A 518 -26.50 -16.65 -15.72
N ASP A 519 -27.39 -17.27 -16.49
CA ASP A 519 -27.20 -17.46 -17.93
C ASP A 519 -26.90 -16.13 -18.63
N SER A 520 -26.09 -16.21 -19.68
CA SER A 520 -25.71 -15.07 -20.51
C SER A 520 -26.90 -14.29 -21.10
N ILE A 521 -28.04 -14.94 -21.35
CA ILE A 521 -29.25 -14.27 -21.84
C ILE A 521 -29.78 -13.30 -20.76
N ILE A 522 -29.89 -13.77 -19.51
CA ILE A 522 -30.32 -12.95 -18.37
C ILE A 522 -29.32 -11.81 -18.13
N LEU A 523 -28.03 -12.14 -18.06
CA LEU A 523 -26.98 -11.15 -17.82
C LEU A 523 -26.89 -10.08 -18.93
N SER A 524 -27.34 -10.38 -20.15
CA SER A 524 -27.36 -9.41 -21.24
C SER A 524 -28.44 -8.33 -21.07
N GLN A 525 -29.47 -8.61 -20.26
CA GLN A 525 -30.54 -7.66 -19.92
C GLN A 525 -30.33 -7.02 -18.55
N ALA A 526 -29.39 -7.52 -17.73
CA ALA A 526 -29.21 -7.07 -16.36
C ALA A 526 -28.68 -5.63 -16.26
N ASP A 527 -29.40 -4.76 -15.55
CA ASP A 527 -28.94 -3.42 -15.17
C ASP A 527 -28.12 -3.43 -13.88
N MET A 528 -28.42 -4.39 -12.98
CA MET A 528 -27.60 -4.66 -11.80
C MET A 528 -27.50 -6.16 -11.50
N THR A 529 -26.46 -6.52 -10.75
CA THR A 529 -26.30 -7.89 -10.25
C THR A 529 -26.44 -7.95 -8.73
N TYR A 530 -27.16 -8.96 -8.23
CA TYR A 530 -27.31 -9.24 -6.80
C TYR A 530 -27.24 -10.76 -6.54
N SER A 531 -26.35 -11.20 -5.66
CA SER A 531 -26.06 -12.62 -5.45
C SER A 531 -27.10 -13.37 -4.61
N SER A 532 -27.95 -12.66 -3.88
CA SER A 532 -28.87 -13.26 -2.90
C SER A 532 -30.31 -13.17 -3.38
N LEU A 533 -30.59 -13.73 -4.55
CA LEU A 533 -31.93 -13.84 -5.13
C LEU A 533 -32.64 -15.13 -4.70
N SER A 534 -33.97 -15.12 -4.85
CA SER A 534 -34.87 -16.16 -4.33
C SER A 534 -34.45 -17.58 -4.69
N ASN A 535 -34.65 -18.54 -3.79
CA ASN A 535 -34.67 -19.98 -4.09
C ASN A 535 -36.09 -20.58 -4.11
N GLY A 536 -37.10 -19.72 -4.29
CA GLY A 536 -38.50 -20.08 -4.37
C GLY A 536 -39.34 -19.58 -3.20
N ASP A 537 -38.76 -19.56 -2.00
CA ASP A 537 -39.41 -19.28 -0.71
C ASP A 537 -38.93 -17.98 -0.04
N ASP A 538 -38.20 -17.14 -0.76
CA ASP A 538 -37.82 -15.80 -0.30
C ASP A 538 -38.81 -14.74 -0.81
N GLY A 539 -39.27 -13.87 0.09
CA GLY A 539 -40.13 -12.74 -0.27
C GLY A 539 -39.31 -11.53 -0.68
N PHE A 540 -39.78 -10.79 -1.69
CA PHE A 540 -39.21 -9.53 -2.15
C PHE A 540 -40.27 -8.42 -2.16
N ALA A 541 -39.87 -7.21 -1.78
CA ALA A 541 -40.71 -6.03 -1.91
C ALA A 541 -39.93 -4.86 -2.52
N LEU A 542 -40.56 -4.19 -3.49
CA LEU A 542 -40.09 -2.91 -4.00
C LEU A 542 -40.61 -1.81 -3.09
N VAL A 543 -39.71 -0.97 -2.57
CA VAL A 543 -40.06 0.08 -1.61
C VAL A 543 -39.64 1.45 -2.11
N TYR A 544 -40.32 2.49 -1.62
CA TYR A 544 -39.96 3.90 -1.81
C TYR A 544 -39.79 4.57 -0.46
N GLY A 545 -38.65 5.20 -0.23
CA GLY A 545 -38.32 5.91 1.01
C GLY A 545 -36.88 5.70 1.45
N VAL A 546 -36.66 5.73 2.76
CA VAL A 546 -35.33 5.59 3.38
C VAL A 546 -35.27 4.33 4.22
N GLU A 547 -34.11 3.67 4.21
CA GLU A 547 -33.82 2.57 5.11
C GLU A 547 -33.87 3.05 6.58
N PRO A 548 -34.78 2.50 7.40
CA PRO A 548 -34.76 2.75 8.83
C PRO A 548 -33.45 2.33 9.48
N SER A 549 -33.05 3.02 10.56
CA SER A 549 -31.83 2.67 11.32
C SER A 549 -31.81 1.24 11.90
N THR A 550 -32.98 0.61 12.00
CA THR A 550 -33.15 -0.81 12.33
C THR A 550 -34.34 -1.36 11.54
N PRO A 551 -34.31 -2.60 11.01
CA PRO A 551 -35.43 -3.16 10.27
C PRO A 551 -36.73 -3.14 11.09
N VAL A 552 -37.69 -2.35 10.64
CA VAL A 552 -39.01 -2.17 11.26
C VAL A 552 -40.06 -1.84 10.21
N LEU A 553 -41.33 -2.02 10.56
CA LEU A 553 -42.42 -1.35 9.88
C LEU A 553 -42.48 0.10 10.39
N SER A 554 -42.06 1.06 9.58
CA SER A 554 -42.12 2.50 9.87
C SER A 554 -42.81 3.26 8.73
N ASN A 555 -42.98 4.57 8.92
CA ASN A 555 -43.45 5.50 7.91
C ASN A 555 -42.29 6.15 7.11
N GLU A 556 -41.06 5.66 7.27
CA GLU A 556 -39.87 6.16 6.56
C GLU A 556 -39.77 5.58 5.14
N TYR A 557 -40.48 4.49 4.88
CA TYR A 557 -40.67 3.92 3.55
C TYR A 557 -42.10 3.38 3.40
N ILE A 558 -42.49 3.15 2.16
CA ILE A 558 -43.69 2.40 1.82
C ILE A 558 -43.37 1.28 0.84
N ILE A 559 -44.15 0.21 0.90
CA ILE A 559 -44.06 -0.88 -0.07
C ILE A 559 -44.95 -0.55 -1.27
N LEU A 560 -44.42 -0.79 -2.46
CA LEU A 560 -45.11 -0.58 -3.74
C LEU A 560 -45.66 -1.89 -4.29
N ASP A 561 -44.86 -2.95 -4.20
CA ASP A 561 -45.19 -4.24 -4.78
C ASP A 561 -44.47 -5.37 -4.07
N TYR A 562 -45.03 -6.58 -4.19
CA TYR A 562 -44.47 -7.81 -3.63
C TYR A 562 -44.33 -8.90 -4.70
N VAL A 563 -43.27 -9.70 -4.56
CA VAL A 563 -43.21 -11.08 -5.05
C VAL A 563 -43.00 -11.99 -3.84
N GLY A 564 -43.94 -12.90 -3.57
CA GLY A 564 -44.04 -13.56 -2.26
C GLY A 564 -44.62 -12.63 -1.20
N ASP A 565 -44.41 -12.88 0.09
CA ASP A 565 -44.77 -11.93 1.15
C ASP A 565 -43.82 -12.01 2.35
N PHE A 566 -44.00 -11.11 3.32
CA PHE A 566 -43.26 -11.11 4.58
C PHE A 566 -44.09 -11.68 5.74
N ASN A 567 -45.05 -12.58 5.47
CA ASN A 567 -45.97 -13.10 6.49
C ASN A 567 -45.59 -14.48 7.02
N GLY A 568 -44.73 -15.21 6.31
CA GLY A 568 -44.31 -16.55 6.69
C GLY A 568 -43.55 -17.25 5.58
N ASP A 569 -43.08 -18.45 5.89
CA ASP A 569 -42.42 -19.34 4.93
C ASP A 569 -43.48 -20.17 4.17
N PRO A 570 -43.51 -20.13 2.82
CA PRO A 570 -44.41 -20.94 2.01
C PRO A 570 -43.98 -22.42 1.92
N GLY A 571 -42.79 -22.77 2.42
CA GLY A 571 -42.22 -24.11 2.41
C GLY A 571 -41.21 -24.31 1.30
N PHE A 572 -41.64 -24.27 0.03
CA PHE A 572 -40.74 -24.37 -1.13
C PHE A 572 -41.00 -23.27 -2.16
N GLY A 573 -42.24 -22.76 -2.22
CA GLY A 573 -42.64 -21.64 -3.05
C GLY A 573 -44.12 -21.32 -2.88
N TRP A 574 -44.54 -20.12 -3.27
CA TRP A 574 -45.94 -19.72 -3.25
C TRP A 574 -46.68 -20.28 -4.46
N ASP A 575 -47.93 -20.69 -4.23
CA ASP A 575 -48.85 -21.01 -5.33
C ASP A 575 -49.22 -19.70 -6.07
N VAL A 576 -49.22 -19.75 -7.41
CA VAL A 576 -49.56 -18.59 -8.27
C VAL A 576 -50.41 -19.07 -9.44
N ALA A 577 -51.51 -18.37 -9.74
CA ALA A 577 -52.41 -18.68 -10.86
C ALA A 577 -52.92 -20.14 -10.90
N GLY A 578 -52.98 -20.81 -9.75
CA GLY A 578 -53.39 -22.22 -9.64
C GLY A 578 -52.28 -23.24 -9.86
N VAL A 579 -51.05 -22.79 -10.13
CA VAL A 579 -49.84 -23.63 -10.16
C VAL A 579 -49.23 -23.66 -8.77
N SER A 580 -48.94 -24.85 -8.26
CA SER A 580 -48.39 -25.00 -6.91
C SER A 580 -46.88 -24.73 -6.88
N GLU A 581 -46.40 -24.06 -5.83
CA GLU A 581 -45.00 -23.67 -5.66
C GLU A 581 -44.42 -22.88 -6.86
N ALA A 582 -45.25 -22.10 -7.54
CA ALA A 582 -44.93 -21.43 -8.80
C ALA A 582 -43.85 -20.35 -8.71
N THR A 583 -43.47 -19.88 -7.51
CA THR A 583 -42.27 -19.02 -7.35
C THR A 583 -40.96 -19.79 -7.40
N LYS A 584 -40.99 -21.12 -7.50
CA LYS A 584 -39.82 -21.99 -7.62
C LYS A 584 -39.78 -22.67 -8.97
N ASP A 585 -38.62 -22.74 -9.60
CA ASP A 585 -38.40 -23.42 -10.89
C ASP A 585 -39.35 -22.94 -12.02
N HIS A 586 -39.72 -21.67 -12.03
CA HIS A 586 -40.62 -21.07 -13.04
C HIS A 586 -40.26 -19.60 -13.30
N VAL A 587 -40.88 -19.06 -14.35
CA VAL A 587 -40.88 -17.62 -14.66
C VAL A 587 -42.29 -17.08 -14.49
N LEU A 588 -42.42 -15.99 -13.76
CA LEU A 588 -43.68 -15.30 -13.52
C LEU A 588 -43.66 -13.99 -14.31
N VAL A 589 -44.58 -13.85 -15.26
CA VAL A 589 -44.74 -12.62 -16.06
C VAL A 589 -46.01 -11.91 -15.64
N ARG A 590 -45.89 -10.64 -15.26
CA ARG A 590 -47.01 -9.78 -14.89
C ARG A 590 -47.87 -9.52 -16.11
N LYS A 591 -49.20 -9.58 -15.95
CA LYS A 591 -50.13 -9.29 -17.05
C LYS A 591 -50.06 -7.83 -17.47
N CYS A 592 -50.13 -7.60 -18.78
CA CYS A 592 -49.97 -6.30 -19.43
C CYS A 592 -51.03 -5.24 -19.10
N ASP A 593 -52.18 -5.63 -18.53
CA ASP A 593 -53.23 -4.73 -18.09
C ASP A 593 -53.01 -4.20 -16.66
N ILE A 594 -52.00 -4.72 -15.97
CA ILE A 594 -51.57 -4.23 -14.66
C ILE A 594 -50.66 -3.02 -14.85
N ASN A 595 -50.96 -1.95 -14.12
CA ASN A 595 -50.24 -0.67 -14.23
C ASN A 595 -49.77 -0.12 -12.88
N ILE A 596 -50.01 -0.87 -11.79
CA ILE A 596 -49.63 -0.52 -10.43
C ILE A 596 -49.26 -1.81 -9.68
N GLY A 597 -48.33 -1.69 -8.75
CA GLY A 597 -47.94 -2.77 -7.85
C GLY A 597 -49.07 -3.18 -6.89
N ASN A 598 -48.93 -4.35 -6.29
CA ASN A 598 -49.89 -4.91 -5.36
C ASN A 598 -49.22 -5.29 -4.04
N THR A 599 -49.57 -4.56 -2.98
CA THR A 599 -49.03 -4.80 -1.63
C THR A 599 -49.68 -5.99 -0.92
N ASN A 600 -50.58 -6.72 -1.57
CA ASN A 600 -51.21 -7.94 -1.06
C ASN A 600 -50.93 -9.11 -2.01
N TRP A 601 -49.88 -9.86 -1.68
CA TRP A 601 -49.44 -10.99 -2.48
C TRP A 601 -50.52 -12.02 -2.75
N SER A 602 -51.34 -12.40 -1.77
CA SER A 602 -52.39 -13.41 -1.99
C SER A 602 -53.42 -12.95 -3.03
N SER A 603 -53.70 -11.64 -3.10
CA SER A 603 -54.55 -11.07 -4.14
C SER A 603 -53.84 -11.03 -5.50
N SER A 604 -52.54 -10.77 -5.49
CA SER A 604 -51.71 -10.67 -6.70
C SER A 604 -51.47 -12.02 -7.35
N ALA A 605 -51.02 -13.00 -6.55
CA ALA A 605 -50.77 -14.37 -6.94
C ALA A 605 -52.04 -15.06 -7.45
N GLY A 606 -53.20 -14.73 -6.87
CA GLY A 606 -54.48 -15.34 -7.20
C GLY A 606 -54.53 -16.84 -6.89
N THR A 607 -55.68 -17.44 -7.17
CA THR A 607 -55.89 -18.90 -7.02
C THR A 607 -56.01 -19.61 -8.36
N ASP A 608 -56.19 -18.87 -9.45
CA ASP A 608 -56.33 -19.39 -10.81
C ASP A 608 -55.85 -18.36 -11.85
N SER A 609 -55.76 -18.78 -13.10
CA SER A 609 -55.35 -17.96 -14.25
C SER A 609 -56.22 -16.71 -14.48
N LEU A 610 -57.46 -16.68 -14.01
CA LEU A 610 -58.39 -15.58 -14.27
C LEU A 610 -58.26 -14.46 -13.24
N ASN A 611 -58.05 -14.82 -11.98
CA ASN A 611 -57.94 -13.84 -10.89
C ASN A 611 -56.50 -13.49 -10.49
N SER A 612 -55.50 -14.20 -11.01
CA SER A 612 -54.09 -13.85 -10.84
C SER A 612 -53.69 -12.65 -11.70
N GLU A 613 -52.78 -11.83 -11.18
CA GLU A 613 -52.07 -10.78 -11.92
C GLU A 613 -50.87 -11.32 -12.71
N TRP A 614 -50.56 -12.60 -12.55
CA TRP A 614 -49.38 -13.26 -13.12
C TRP A 614 -49.74 -14.36 -14.10
N THR A 615 -48.84 -14.58 -15.06
CA THR A 615 -48.77 -15.77 -15.91
C THR A 615 -47.58 -16.59 -15.48
N VAL A 616 -47.79 -17.90 -15.27
CA VAL A 616 -46.72 -18.83 -14.90
C VAL A 616 -46.21 -19.53 -16.16
N LEU A 617 -44.96 -19.24 -16.53
CA LEU A 617 -44.26 -19.89 -17.63
C LEU A 617 -43.34 -20.99 -17.11
N PHE A 618 -42.90 -21.86 -18.01
CA PHE A 618 -42.01 -22.97 -17.67
C PHE A 618 -40.64 -22.48 -17.18
N ASN A 619 -39.95 -23.33 -16.41
CA ASN A 619 -38.55 -23.11 -16.04
C ASN A 619 -37.70 -22.79 -17.28
N GLU A 620 -36.80 -21.81 -17.15
CA GLU A 620 -35.88 -21.35 -18.19
C GLU A 620 -36.53 -20.65 -19.40
N ASP A 621 -37.79 -20.22 -19.29
CA ASP A 621 -38.45 -19.41 -20.33
C ASP A 621 -38.09 -17.92 -20.18
N TRP A 622 -37.01 -17.50 -20.84
CA TRP A 622 -36.51 -16.12 -20.84
C TRP A 622 -37.02 -15.29 -22.02
N SER A 623 -38.20 -15.62 -22.55
CA SER A 623 -38.69 -14.98 -23.79
C SER A 623 -39.21 -13.55 -23.59
N ASP A 624 -39.61 -13.19 -22.38
CA ASP A 624 -40.19 -11.89 -22.04
C ASP A 624 -39.22 -10.96 -21.29
N ILE A 625 -38.06 -11.44 -20.84
CA ILE A 625 -37.07 -10.62 -20.13
C ILE A 625 -36.58 -9.43 -20.96
N GLY A 626 -36.51 -8.26 -20.32
CA GLY A 626 -36.10 -7.01 -20.94
C GLY A 626 -37.26 -6.22 -21.55
N GLN A 627 -38.51 -6.65 -21.36
CA GLN A 627 -39.67 -5.96 -21.91
C GLN A 627 -40.95 -6.19 -21.10
N HIS A 628 -41.72 -5.12 -20.93
CA HIS A 628 -43.11 -5.22 -20.50
C HIS A 628 -43.97 -4.27 -21.32
N THR A 629 -45.00 -4.81 -21.99
CA THR A 629 -45.85 -4.01 -22.87
C THR A 629 -47.15 -3.61 -22.18
N ASN A 630 -47.36 -2.31 -21.96
CA ASN A 630 -48.63 -1.72 -21.53
C ASN A 630 -48.99 -0.51 -22.42
N PRO A 631 -50.20 -0.45 -23.02
CA PRO A 631 -51.28 -1.43 -22.93
C PRO A 631 -51.00 -2.66 -23.79
N CYS A 632 -51.63 -3.78 -23.42
CA CYS A 632 -51.59 -5.04 -24.16
C CYS A 632 -51.75 -4.83 -25.67
N THR A 633 -50.85 -5.41 -26.48
CA THR A 633 -50.97 -5.38 -27.96
C THR A 633 -52.09 -6.31 -28.46
N SER A 634 -52.46 -7.30 -27.66
CA SER A 634 -53.70 -8.09 -27.73
C SER A 634 -54.08 -8.58 -26.32
N LEU A 635 -55.37 -8.59 -25.99
CA LEU A 635 -55.86 -9.16 -24.72
C LEU A 635 -55.68 -10.67 -24.74
N ASP A 636 -54.89 -11.20 -23.81
CA ASP A 636 -54.81 -12.64 -23.59
C ASP A 636 -56.10 -13.12 -22.91
N ILE A 637 -56.86 -13.92 -23.64
CA ILE A 637 -58.09 -14.54 -23.13
C ILE A 637 -57.70 -15.94 -22.69
N TYR A 638 -57.64 -16.15 -21.38
CA TYR A 638 -57.40 -17.46 -20.80
C TYR A 638 -58.66 -18.32 -20.84
N GLY A 639 -58.49 -19.59 -21.13
CA GLY A 639 -59.56 -20.58 -21.09
C GLY A 639 -59.15 -21.84 -21.84
N CYS A 640 -59.93 -22.91 -21.68
CA CYS A 640 -59.65 -24.14 -22.40
C CYS A 640 -59.65 -23.92 -23.92
N THR A 641 -58.51 -24.19 -24.56
CA THR A 641 -58.34 -24.06 -26.03
C THR A 641 -58.64 -25.35 -26.79
N ASP A 642 -58.78 -26.48 -26.09
CA ASP A 642 -59.14 -27.76 -26.70
C ASP A 642 -60.64 -27.80 -27.01
N SER A 643 -60.97 -27.73 -28.31
CA SER A 643 -62.35 -27.84 -28.82
C SER A 643 -63.09 -29.14 -28.46
N THR A 644 -62.41 -30.14 -27.91
CA THR A 644 -62.99 -31.41 -27.47
C THR A 644 -63.38 -31.43 -25.98
N ALA A 645 -63.00 -30.40 -25.21
CA ALA A 645 -63.39 -30.25 -23.81
C ALA A 645 -64.78 -29.62 -23.65
N LEU A 646 -65.45 -29.91 -22.53
CA LEU A 646 -66.79 -29.42 -22.18
C LEU A 646 -66.84 -27.91 -21.93
N ASN A 647 -65.73 -27.31 -21.52
CA ASN A 647 -65.59 -25.87 -21.23
C ASN A 647 -64.67 -25.16 -22.23
N TYR A 648 -64.57 -25.67 -23.46
CA TYR A 648 -63.85 -24.99 -24.54
C TYR A 648 -64.31 -23.54 -24.70
N ASN A 649 -63.35 -22.61 -24.68
CA ASN A 649 -63.59 -21.19 -24.93
C ASN A 649 -63.03 -20.81 -26.31
N PRO A 650 -63.88 -20.57 -27.32
CA PRO A 650 -63.42 -20.21 -28.67
C PRO A 650 -62.79 -18.83 -28.77
N SER A 651 -62.90 -18.01 -27.73
CA SER A 651 -62.21 -16.72 -27.66
C SER A 651 -60.88 -16.82 -26.93
N ALA A 652 -60.55 -17.97 -26.32
CA ALA A 652 -59.29 -18.13 -25.61
C ALA A 652 -58.11 -18.11 -26.58
N THR A 653 -57.12 -17.27 -26.29
CA THR A 653 -55.85 -17.17 -27.01
C THR A 653 -54.74 -17.97 -26.31
N ILE A 654 -54.93 -18.30 -25.03
CA ILE A 654 -53.98 -19.06 -24.19
C ILE A 654 -54.72 -20.16 -23.43
N ASP A 655 -54.19 -21.38 -23.48
CA ASP A 655 -54.72 -22.53 -22.74
C ASP A 655 -54.35 -22.44 -21.26
N ASP A 656 -55.36 -22.37 -20.39
CA ASP A 656 -55.16 -22.22 -18.94
C ASP A 656 -55.24 -23.55 -18.18
N SER A 657 -55.16 -24.67 -18.89
CA SER A 657 -55.31 -26.02 -18.35
C SER A 657 -56.66 -26.28 -17.65
N SER A 658 -57.66 -25.39 -17.81
CA SER A 658 -58.99 -25.58 -17.22
C SER A 658 -59.83 -26.63 -17.95
N CYS A 659 -59.32 -27.24 -19.03
CA CYS A 659 -60.07 -28.18 -19.86
C CYS A 659 -60.65 -29.36 -19.07
N THR A 660 -61.97 -29.46 -19.06
CA THR A 660 -62.73 -30.57 -18.48
C THR A 660 -63.26 -31.45 -19.60
N TYR A 661 -62.91 -32.74 -19.59
CA TYR A 661 -63.28 -33.65 -20.66
C TYR A 661 -64.53 -34.47 -20.32
N PRO A 662 -65.35 -34.82 -21.32
CA PRO A 662 -66.47 -35.73 -21.11
C PRO A 662 -65.97 -37.10 -20.64
N VAL A 663 -66.57 -37.63 -19.56
CA VAL A 663 -66.31 -38.98 -19.04
C VAL A 663 -67.38 -39.90 -19.62
N PRO A 664 -67.04 -40.80 -20.56
CA PRO A 664 -68.01 -41.73 -21.13
C PRO A 664 -68.37 -42.82 -20.13
N GLY A 665 -69.65 -43.15 -20.02
CA GLY A 665 -70.11 -44.29 -19.24
C GLY A 665 -71.62 -44.43 -19.19
N CYS A 666 -72.11 -45.50 -18.59
CA CYS A 666 -73.55 -45.66 -18.42
C CYS A 666 -74.10 -44.65 -17.41
N MET A 667 -75.03 -43.79 -17.86
CA MET A 667 -75.66 -42.75 -17.03
C MET A 667 -77.01 -43.18 -16.43
N ASP A 668 -77.50 -44.39 -16.74
CA ASP A 668 -78.75 -44.93 -16.19
C ASP A 668 -78.48 -45.54 -14.81
N ALA A 669 -78.97 -44.89 -13.75
CA ALA A 669 -78.83 -45.34 -12.37
C ALA A 669 -79.44 -46.74 -12.07
N THR A 670 -80.24 -47.29 -12.99
CA THR A 670 -80.85 -48.62 -12.88
C THR A 670 -80.06 -49.73 -13.60
N ALA A 671 -79.06 -49.36 -14.40
CA ALA A 671 -78.20 -50.30 -15.13
C ALA A 671 -77.11 -50.89 -14.22
N PHE A 672 -76.69 -52.13 -14.53
CA PHE A 672 -75.70 -52.85 -13.73
C PHE A 672 -74.32 -52.15 -13.71
N ASN A 673 -73.96 -51.48 -14.80
CA ASN A 673 -72.68 -50.79 -14.98
C ASN A 673 -72.81 -49.26 -14.91
N TYR A 674 -73.79 -48.73 -14.16
CA TYR A 674 -73.94 -47.30 -13.90
C TYR A 674 -72.62 -46.68 -13.38
N ASN A 675 -72.18 -45.61 -14.02
CA ASN A 675 -71.02 -44.83 -13.61
C ASN A 675 -71.49 -43.46 -13.08
N PRO A 676 -71.43 -43.20 -11.76
CA PRO A 676 -71.85 -41.92 -11.18
C PRO A 676 -70.98 -40.72 -11.57
N LEU A 677 -69.82 -40.96 -12.19
CA LEU A 677 -68.92 -39.92 -12.70
C LEU A 677 -69.07 -39.69 -14.21
N ALA A 678 -69.92 -40.45 -14.91
CA ALA A 678 -70.12 -40.27 -16.34
C ALA A 678 -70.85 -38.96 -16.64
N THR A 679 -70.26 -38.12 -17.48
CA THR A 679 -70.85 -36.85 -17.93
C THR A 679 -71.45 -36.95 -19.34
N VAL A 680 -71.14 -38.02 -20.08
CA VAL A 680 -71.78 -38.37 -21.36
C VAL A 680 -72.05 -39.86 -21.45
N SER A 681 -73.18 -40.25 -22.07
CA SER A 681 -73.53 -41.66 -22.24
C SER A 681 -72.77 -42.29 -23.40
N ASP A 682 -72.11 -43.41 -23.15
CA ASP A 682 -71.40 -44.20 -24.16
C ASP A 682 -72.25 -45.35 -24.73
N SER A 683 -73.55 -45.38 -24.41
CA SER A 683 -74.48 -46.48 -24.74
C SER A 683 -74.08 -47.85 -24.17
N SER A 684 -73.19 -47.89 -23.17
CA SER A 684 -72.77 -49.16 -22.54
C SER A 684 -73.76 -49.71 -21.52
N CYS A 685 -74.89 -49.05 -21.26
CA CYS A 685 -75.82 -49.44 -20.20
C CYS A 685 -76.34 -50.88 -20.36
N VAL A 686 -76.01 -51.72 -19.39
CA VAL A 686 -76.46 -53.11 -19.29
C VAL A 686 -77.70 -53.16 -18.40
N ALA A 687 -78.84 -53.48 -19.01
CA ALA A 687 -80.10 -53.63 -18.30
C ALA A 687 -80.01 -54.73 -17.24
N THR A 688 -80.50 -54.44 -16.04
CA THR A 688 -80.65 -55.44 -14.96
C THR A 688 -81.80 -56.40 -15.32
N LEU A 689 -81.47 -57.56 -15.90
CA LEU A 689 -82.48 -58.58 -16.21
C LEU A 689 -82.82 -59.39 -14.94
N MET A 690 -83.90 -59.02 -14.24
CA MET A 690 -84.50 -59.90 -13.22
C MET A 690 -85.22 -61.06 -13.90
N GLY A 691 -84.56 -62.22 -14.00
CA GLY A 691 -85.18 -63.49 -14.38
C GLY A 691 -85.06 -64.50 -13.25
N CYS A 692 -86.19 -64.98 -12.74
CA CYS A 692 -86.26 -66.05 -11.75
C CYS A 692 -85.79 -67.39 -12.35
N LEU A 693 -84.93 -68.12 -11.63
CA LEU A 693 -84.71 -69.55 -11.82
C LEU A 693 -85.83 -70.31 -11.11
N ASP A 694 -86.64 -71.07 -11.86
CA ASP A 694 -87.44 -72.18 -11.34
C ASP A 694 -87.75 -73.17 -12.49
N PRO A 695 -87.69 -74.48 -12.26
CA PRO A 695 -86.54 -75.37 -12.34
C PRO A 695 -86.36 -76.07 -13.70
#